data_AF-A0A3T0I4K5-F1
#
_entry.id   AF-A0A3T0I4K5-F1
#
_cell.length_a   1.000
_cell.length_b   1.000
_cell.length_c   1.000
_cell.angle_alpha   90.00
_cell.angle_beta   90.00
_cell.angle_gamma   90.00
#
_symmetry.space_group_name_H-M   'P 1'
#
loop_
_entity.id
_entity.type
_entity.pdbx_description
1 polymer ?
#
loop_
_entity_poly.entity_id
_entity_poly.type
_entity_poly.pdbx_seq_one_letter_code
_entity_poly.pdbx_strand_id
1 'polypeptide(L)'
;MKKSLIAGLACLSLSVSAAAPYAVLAKPIEMTATDNGQSLLKPLTSDVAIIAHRGASAYGPEHTLAAYKQAMTMKADYVEFDLQMTKDGELIAMHDETLARTTNAKELYPDRAPWRVKDFTLDEINRLDAGSWFNKAYPDQAKQAYIGQKVPTLEEAIKFVKQHGNGKASLYIETKAPNVYPGMEERLIEILKKTNVLDDEKLLLQSFSEDSLRKLHNLVPHVKLIQLYNASMLKGKDVYQEMKRISDYASGVGPSKELVVPKLMEAAHQNKLHVHPYTVNSKHDMVSLLSLGVDGLFTNFPDQFENLLDKPFISHGVASGDITDSSAILWARANGKANVQFEISTDSTFKHNTIVRTSAAEAKNDFTVKVDVNELQPNTTYFYRAHAVSSKYMVNGKFKTAPEKNSLEPLTMVWGGDTGGQGEIPPFKSFEAMAKLNPDFFLFSGDTIYADNATPAVPNPPSQTEKDFWAKYKENRTDKGLRSLLQNTGTFAIWDDHEVINDFSGPSEPLTPAGLQAFKNYWPISNERSAADKLYHKYSWGNTMDMIILNNRGYRSPNTQADGPDKSMLGKEQLDWLKQQLLESDSKVKLVATSVPISVPTGKAMARDGWANGDNVNPNDPTGYEKEFKEISDFIIEKGIKNVFFVTTDVHFAEVIKYDANQDGKSDYHELISGPIGAVKIKPGTLDPTFGPERLYSEGNFFNFGVLRVDPATKQATVEIQDENGKAHFKHTFKLED
;
A
#
# COMPACT_ATOMS: atom_id res chain seq x y z
N MET A 1 25.08 18.07 63.71
CA MET A 1 24.62 18.64 65.00
C MET A 1 23.59 19.73 64.72
N LYS A 2 22.47 19.68 65.45
CA LYS A 2 21.27 20.56 65.42
C LYS A 2 21.63 22.03 65.75
N LYS A 3 20.89 23.09 65.35
CA LYS A 3 19.52 23.54 65.73
C LYS A 3 19.18 24.78 64.86
N SER A 4 18.09 24.90 64.09
CA SER A 4 16.65 25.15 64.38
C SER A 4 16.27 26.55 64.90
N LEU A 5 15.29 27.21 64.21
CA LEU A 5 14.12 28.03 64.66
C LEU A 5 13.90 29.28 63.76
N ILE A 6 12.72 29.87 63.48
CA ILE A 6 11.26 29.56 63.49
C ILE A 6 10.53 30.85 62.98
N ALA A 7 9.30 30.70 62.43
CA ALA A 7 8.21 31.70 62.25
C ALA A 7 8.44 32.87 61.26
N GLY A 8 7.45 33.45 60.57
CA GLY A 8 5.98 33.40 60.49
C GLY A 8 5.63 34.26 59.23
N LEU A 9 4.42 34.60 58.82
CA LEU A 9 3.06 34.57 59.34
C LEU A 9 2.16 34.85 58.11
N ALA A 10 1.03 34.17 57.98
CA ALA A 10 0.01 34.48 56.99
C ALA A 10 -0.88 35.62 57.51
N CYS A 11 -1.27 36.55 56.63
CA CYS A 11 -2.29 37.56 56.90
C CYS A 11 -3.33 37.66 55.78
N LEU A 12 -4.54 37.98 56.24
CA LEU A 12 -5.85 37.85 55.62
C LEU A 12 -6.14 38.78 54.44
N SER A 13 -6.99 38.22 53.57
CA SER A 13 -8.08 38.79 52.76
C SER A 13 -8.43 40.29 52.90
N LEU A 14 -8.66 40.93 51.74
CA LEU A 14 -9.72 41.91 51.56
C LEU A 14 -10.30 41.78 50.14
N SER A 15 -11.60 41.50 50.09
CA SER A 15 -12.44 41.47 48.90
C SER A 15 -12.89 42.88 48.52
N VAL A 16 -12.76 43.24 47.24
CA VAL A 16 -13.59 44.27 46.61
C VAL A 16 -14.03 43.76 45.24
N SER A 17 -15.35 43.64 45.09
CA SER A 17 -16.06 43.36 43.85
C SER A 17 -16.04 44.59 42.94
N ALA A 18 -15.65 44.40 41.67
CA ALA A 18 -15.97 45.32 40.59
C ALA A 18 -16.34 44.50 39.34
N ALA A 19 -17.55 44.77 38.84
CA ALA A 19 -18.09 44.20 37.62
C ALA A 19 -17.42 44.83 36.38
N ALA A 20 -17.10 44.01 35.37
CA ALA A 20 -16.75 44.44 34.02
C ALA A 20 -16.97 43.26 33.03
N PRO A 21 -17.15 43.54 31.71
CA PRO A 21 -18.11 42.85 30.85
C PRO A 21 -17.55 41.61 30.14
N TYR A 22 -18.49 40.78 29.66
CA TYR A 22 -18.25 39.69 28.72
C TYR A 22 -17.56 40.22 27.45
N ALA A 23 -16.27 39.92 27.32
CA ALA A 23 -15.57 39.89 26.05
C ALA A 23 -15.06 38.46 25.86
N VAL A 24 -15.78 37.67 25.05
CA VAL A 24 -15.29 36.40 24.55
C VAL A 24 -14.19 36.73 23.54
N LEU A 25 -12.95 36.83 24.04
CA LEU A 25 -11.78 36.75 23.19
C LEU A 25 -11.72 35.29 22.69
N ALA A 26 -12.15 35.08 21.45
CA ALA A 26 -11.81 33.88 20.72
C ALA A 26 -10.28 33.75 20.77
N LYS A 27 -9.80 32.71 21.45
CA LYS A 27 -8.39 32.35 21.38
C LYS A 27 -8.05 32.09 19.91
N PRO A 28 -6.93 32.62 19.40
CA PRO A 28 -6.39 32.14 18.14
C PRO A 28 -6.23 30.63 18.28
N ILE A 29 -6.70 29.88 17.28
CA ILE A 29 -6.30 28.48 17.12
C ILE A 29 -4.80 28.54 16.85
N GLU A 30 -4.00 28.38 17.90
CA GLU A 30 -2.62 27.96 17.76
C GLU A 30 -2.67 26.60 17.05
N MET A 31 -2.39 26.60 15.75
CA MET A 31 -1.93 25.38 15.10
C MET A 31 -0.68 24.97 15.86
N THR A 32 -0.83 24.01 16.76
CA THR A 32 0.30 23.31 17.34
C THR A 32 1.06 22.71 16.19
N ALA A 33 2.25 23.23 15.94
CA ALA A 33 3.27 22.56 15.15
C ALA A 33 3.55 21.22 15.85
N THR A 34 2.78 20.19 15.50
CA THR A 34 3.10 18.80 15.80
C THR A 34 3.91 18.24 14.63
N ASP A 35 4.94 18.98 14.23
CA ASP A 35 5.92 18.51 13.27
C ASP A 35 6.95 17.64 14.01
N ASN A 36 6.48 16.48 14.48
CA ASN A 36 7.33 15.42 15.01
C ASN A 36 7.82 14.50 13.86
N GLY A 37 7.82 14.94 12.60
CA GLY A 37 8.17 14.08 11.47
C GLY A 37 7.17 12.94 11.24
N GLN A 38 5.86 13.18 11.38
CA GLN A 38 4.85 12.16 11.07
C GLN A 38 4.79 11.87 9.56
N SER A 39 4.37 10.64 9.23
CA SER A 39 4.08 10.17 7.86
C SER A 39 3.29 11.19 7.03
N LEU A 40 3.84 11.52 5.86
CA LEU A 40 3.24 12.38 4.83
C LEU A 40 2.13 11.65 4.04
N LEU A 41 1.93 10.36 4.29
CA LEU A 41 0.83 9.53 3.75
C LEU A 41 -0.46 9.62 4.58
N LYS A 42 -0.61 10.68 5.37
CA LYS A 42 -1.82 10.99 6.11
C LYS A 42 -2.49 12.22 5.50
N PRO A 43 -3.82 12.33 5.57
CA PRO A 43 -4.51 13.53 5.13
C PRO A 43 -4.07 14.74 5.94
N LEU A 44 -4.09 15.92 5.32
CA LEU A 44 -3.77 17.20 5.96
C LEU A 44 -4.83 17.57 7.01
N THR A 45 -6.06 17.10 6.83
CA THR A 45 -7.19 17.28 7.75
C THR A 45 -7.67 15.95 8.31
N SER A 46 -8.28 15.96 9.50
CA SER A 46 -8.93 14.77 10.06
C SER A 46 -10.16 14.32 9.26
N ASP A 47 -10.77 15.26 8.54
CA ASP A 47 -12.01 15.06 7.80
C ASP A 47 -11.69 14.91 6.31
N VAL A 48 -12.16 13.82 5.72
CA VAL A 48 -11.98 13.51 4.29
C VAL A 48 -13.24 13.93 3.53
N ALA A 49 -13.09 14.77 2.51
CA ALA A 49 -14.20 15.35 1.78
C ALA A 49 -14.93 14.37 0.85
N ILE A 50 -16.25 14.30 0.96
CA ILE A 50 -17.13 13.56 0.05
C ILE A 50 -17.60 14.50 -1.06
N ILE A 51 -17.05 14.34 -2.26
CA ILE A 51 -17.35 15.21 -3.40
C ILE A 51 -18.27 14.47 -4.38
N ALA A 52 -19.54 14.89 -4.44
CA ALA A 52 -20.53 14.27 -5.30
C ALA A 52 -20.35 14.72 -6.76
N HIS A 53 -19.65 13.90 -7.53
CA HIS A 53 -19.30 14.16 -8.91
C HIS A 53 -20.55 14.25 -9.79
N ARG A 54 -20.84 15.47 -10.27
CA ARG A 54 -22.07 15.84 -11.01
C ARG A 54 -23.36 15.63 -10.22
N GLY A 55 -23.27 15.65 -8.89
CA GLY A 55 -24.32 15.19 -7.97
C GLY A 55 -24.22 13.69 -7.67
N ALA A 56 -25.33 13.07 -7.24
CA ALA A 56 -25.40 11.62 -7.04
C ALA A 56 -25.60 10.90 -8.38
N SER A 57 -24.65 11.07 -9.30
CA SER A 57 -24.76 10.72 -10.73
C SER A 57 -24.85 9.22 -10.99
N ALA A 58 -24.53 8.37 -10.01
CA ALA A 58 -24.80 6.94 -10.10
C ALA A 58 -26.26 6.56 -9.83
N TYR A 59 -27.08 7.50 -9.33
CA TYR A 59 -28.46 7.26 -8.89
C TYR A 59 -29.50 8.14 -9.58
N GLY A 60 -29.07 9.18 -10.30
CA GLY A 60 -29.93 10.08 -11.05
C GLY A 60 -29.19 10.82 -12.17
N PRO A 61 -29.93 11.52 -13.04
CA PRO A 61 -29.34 12.20 -14.20
C PRO A 61 -28.34 13.27 -13.76
N GLU A 62 -27.09 13.13 -14.22
CA GLU A 62 -25.98 14.03 -13.88
C GLU A 62 -26.32 15.51 -14.17
N HIS A 63 -25.79 16.41 -13.34
CA HIS A 63 -26.03 17.86 -13.39
C HIS A 63 -27.50 18.30 -13.46
N THR A 64 -28.37 17.61 -12.73
CA THR A 64 -29.76 18.05 -12.50
C THR A 64 -30.00 18.37 -11.03
N LEU A 65 -31.00 19.19 -10.74
CA LEU A 65 -31.40 19.49 -9.35
C LEU A 65 -31.79 18.21 -8.58
N ALA A 66 -32.34 17.21 -9.26
CA ALA A 66 -32.64 15.91 -8.67
C ALA A 66 -31.38 15.16 -8.19
N ALA A 67 -30.31 15.14 -8.99
CA ALA A 67 -29.04 14.52 -8.60
C ALA A 67 -28.35 15.29 -7.45
N TYR A 68 -28.42 16.62 -7.46
CA TYR A 68 -27.88 17.45 -6.36
C TYR A 68 -28.61 17.22 -5.06
N LYS A 69 -29.96 17.14 -5.09
CA LYS A 69 -30.77 16.82 -3.91
C LYS A 69 -30.37 15.49 -3.29
N GLN A 70 -30.14 14.48 -4.12
CA GLN A 70 -29.72 13.16 -3.65
C GLN A 70 -28.33 13.19 -3.03
N ALA A 71 -27.37 13.87 -3.64
CA ALA A 71 -26.03 14.04 -3.07
C ALA A 71 -26.07 14.63 -1.66
N MET A 72 -26.84 15.71 -1.46
CA MET A 72 -27.00 16.33 -0.14
C MET A 72 -27.74 15.42 0.86
N THR A 73 -28.72 14.65 0.40
CA THR A 73 -29.41 13.63 1.22
C THR A 73 -28.46 12.53 1.68
N MET A 74 -27.50 12.18 0.81
CA MET A 74 -26.42 11.22 1.06
C MET A 74 -25.23 11.86 1.80
N LYS A 75 -25.41 13.08 2.33
CA LYS A 75 -24.43 13.83 3.12
C LYS A 75 -23.10 14.10 2.41
N ALA A 76 -23.15 14.31 1.09
CA ALA A 76 -21.98 14.86 0.39
C ALA A 76 -21.60 16.24 0.97
N ASP A 77 -20.31 16.45 1.20
CA ASP A 77 -19.77 17.74 1.63
C ASP A 77 -19.75 18.75 0.48
N TYR A 78 -19.62 18.26 -0.75
CA TYR A 78 -19.59 19.07 -1.96
C TYR A 78 -20.53 18.53 -3.03
N VAL A 79 -21.19 19.45 -3.72
CA VAL A 79 -21.86 19.17 -5.00
C VAL A 79 -21.00 19.74 -6.12
N GLU A 80 -20.60 18.88 -7.06
CA GLU A 80 -19.71 19.25 -8.16
C GLU A 80 -20.50 19.75 -9.39
N PHE A 81 -20.02 20.84 -9.99
CA PHE A 81 -20.59 21.47 -11.19
C PHE A 81 -19.54 21.66 -12.29
N ASP A 82 -19.69 20.96 -13.39
CA ASP A 82 -19.01 21.28 -14.64
C ASP A 82 -19.68 22.47 -15.35
N LEU A 83 -18.91 23.47 -15.78
CA LEU A 83 -19.47 24.60 -16.50
C LEU A 83 -19.33 24.49 -18.02
N GLN A 84 -20.42 24.85 -18.70
CA GLN A 84 -20.44 25.22 -20.12
C GLN A 84 -21.09 26.59 -20.25
N MET A 85 -20.87 27.27 -21.39
CA MET A 85 -21.47 28.57 -21.66
C MET A 85 -22.32 28.53 -22.93
N THR A 86 -23.53 29.06 -22.79
CA THR A 86 -24.51 29.19 -23.87
C THR A 86 -24.13 30.31 -24.84
N LYS A 87 -24.79 30.35 -26.00
CA LYS A 87 -24.59 31.36 -27.05
C LYS A 87 -24.79 32.79 -26.56
N ASP A 88 -25.72 32.99 -25.63
CA ASP A 88 -26.09 34.25 -25.01
C ASP A 88 -25.33 34.53 -23.69
N GLY A 89 -24.28 33.76 -23.39
CA GLY A 89 -23.33 34.05 -22.31
C GLY A 89 -23.73 33.56 -20.93
N GLU A 90 -24.79 32.76 -20.81
CA GLU A 90 -25.22 32.17 -19.54
C GLU A 90 -24.43 30.88 -19.24
N LEU A 91 -24.02 30.73 -17.97
CA LEU A 91 -23.32 29.56 -17.46
C LEU A 91 -24.32 28.50 -16.99
N ILE A 92 -24.13 27.27 -17.48
CA ILE A 92 -24.98 26.11 -17.14
C ILE A 92 -24.13 24.97 -16.58
N ALA A 93 -24.75 24.12 -15.77
CA ALA A 93 -24.10 22.91 -15.27
C ALA A 93 -24.23 21.78 -16.30
N MET A 94 -23.11 21.41 -16.93
CA MET A 94 -23.03 20.35 -17.93
C MET A 94 -21.58 19.90 -18.13
N HIS A 95 -21.33 18.59 -18.13
CA HIS A 95 -19.98 18.07 -18.34
C HIS A 95 -19.51 18.23 -19.79
N ASP A 96 -20.32 17.77 -20.75
CA ASP A 96 -19.93 17.71 -22.16
C ASP A 96 -20.02 19.08 -22.85
N GLU A 97 -19.19 19.32 -23.86
CA GLU A 97 -19.34 20.49 -24.74
C GLU A 97 -20.60 20.42 -25.63
N THR A 98 -21.30 19.28 -25.64
CA THR A 98 -22.49 19.05 -26.46
C THR A 98 -23.67 18.58 -25.63
N LEU A 99 -24.87 18.96 -26.05
CA LEU A 99 -26.15 18.57 -25.41
C LEU A 99 -26.54 17.11 -25.72
N ALA A 100 -25.78 16.42 -26.57
CA ALA A 100 -26.23 15.24 -27.30
C ALA A 100 -26.37 13.96 -26.46
N ARG A 101 -25.59 13.81 -25.38
CA ARG A 101 -25.56 12.59 -24.54
C ARG A 101 -26.61 12.62 -23.44
N THR A 102 -26.73 13.76 -22.77
CA THR A 102 -27.51 13.92 -21.53
C THR A 102 -28.80 14.69 -21.74
N THR A 103 -29.22 14.92 -22.98
CA THR A 103 -30.51 15.54 -23.29
C THR A 103 -31.18 14.91 -24.51
N ASN A 104 -32.40 15.33 -24.83
CA ASN A 104 -33.11 15.01 -26.07
C ASN A 104 -32.80 15.96 -27.25
N ALA A 105 -31.66 16.67 -27.25
CA ALA A 105 -31.34 17.66 -28.29
C ALA A 105 -31.35 17.10 -29.73
N LYS A 106 -30.99 15.83 -29.92
CA LYS A 106 -31.05 15.16 -31.23
C LYS A 106 -32.47 15.04 -31.78
N GLU A 107 -33.45 14.91 -30.89
CA GLU A 107 -34.86 14.77 -31.23
C GLU A 107 -35.52 16.13 -31.41
N LEU A 108 -35.23 17.08 -30.52
CA LEU A 108 -35.85 18.41 -30.53
C LEU A 108 -35.22 19.34 -31.58
N TYR A 109 -33.93 19.18 -31.88
CA TYR A 109 -33.17 20.03 -32.79
C TYR A 109 -32.34 19.20 -33.79
N PRO A 110 -32.93 18.30 -34.60
CA PRO A 110 -32.19 17.36 -35.45
C PRO A 110 -31.24 18.05 -36.44
N ASP A 111 -31.58 19.26 -36.91
CA ASP A 111 -30.82 20.01 -37.91
C ASP A 111 -29.70 20.89 -37.32
N ARG A 112 -29.42 20.76 -36.02
CA ARG A 112 -28.44 21.58 -35.28
C ARG A 112 -27.23 20.78 -34.78
N ALA A 113 -26.96 19.62 -35.40
CA ALA A 113 -25.74 18.86 -35.13
C ALA A 113 -24.48 19.76 -35.31
N PRO A 114 -23.44 19.61 -34.44
CA PRO A 114 -23.27 18.57 -33.44
C PRO A 114 -23.78 18.94 -32.03
N TRP A 115 -24.75 19.86 -31.92
CA TRP A 115 -25.40 20.26 -30.66
C TRP A 115 -24.46 20.84 -29.60
N ARG A 116 -23.47 21.65 -30.00
CA ARG A 116 -22.55 22.29 -29.03
C ARG A 116 -23.32 23.27 -28.17
N VAL A 117 -23.05 23.30 -26.86
CA VAL A 117 -23.74 24.20 -25.92
C VAL A 117 -23.64 25.67 -26.38
N LYS A 118 -22.46 26.08 -26.86
CA LYS A 118 -22.19 27.44 -27.36
C LYS A 118 -22.99 27.87 -28.58
N ASP A 119 -23.63 26.93 -29.27
CA ASP A 119 -24.43 27.20 -30.46
C ASP A 119 -25.91 27.44 -30.11
N PHE A 120 -26.31 27.29 -28.83
CA PHE A 120 -27.70 27.38 -28.35
C PHE A 120 -27.87 28.46 -27.30
N THR A 121 -29.01 29.15 -27.31
CA THR A 121 -29.36 30.08 -26.23
C THR A 121 -29.85 29.33 -24.99
N LEU A 122 -29.83 29.98 -23.83
CA LEU A 122 -30.41 29.39 -22.61
C LEU A 122 -31.88 29.00 -22.81
N ASP A 123 -32.66 29.83 -23.48
CA ASP A 123 -34.06 29.54 -23.79
C ASP A 123 -34.25 28.29 -24.66
N GLU A 124 -33.35 28.04 -25.62
CA GLU A 124 -33.38 26.82 -26.44
C GLU A 124 -33.03 25.59 -25.58
N ILE A 125 -32.04 25.71 -24.69
CA ILE A 125 -31.59 24.63 -23.80
C ILE A 125 -32.64 24.30 -22.74
N ASN A 126 -33.33 25.29 -22.18
CA ASN A 126 -34.36 25.09 -21.15
C ASN A 126 -35.58 24.29 -21.69
N ARG A 127 -35.76 24.19 -23.00
CA ARG A 127 -36.79 23.32 -23.61
C ARG A 127 -36.43 21.84 -23.57
N LEU A 128 -35.15 21.51 -23.42
CA LEU A 128 -34.67 20.13 -23.42
C LEU A 128 -35.13 19.36 -22.18
N ASP A 129 -35.19 18.05 -22.33
CA ASP A 129 -35.27 17.08 -21.25
C ASP A 129 -33.86 16.56 -20.97
N ALA A 130 -33.34 16.87 -19.77
CA ALA A 130 -32.01 16.50 -19.30
C ALA A 130 -32.02 15.27 -18.36
N GLY A 131 -33.16 14.58 -18.20
CA GLY A 131 -33.28 13.47 -17.26
C GLY A 131 -33.84 12.17 -17.81
N SER A 132 -34.66 12.19 -18.85
CA SER A 132 -35.22 10.97 -19.45
C SER A 132 -34.15 10.03 -20.03
N TRP A 133 -33.00 10.58 -20.46
CA TRP A 133 -31.88 9.76 -20.94
C TRP A 133 -31.38 8.79 -19.86
N PHE A 134 -31.39 9.21 -18.59
CA PHE A 134 -30.92 8.40 -17.47
C PHE A 134 -31.84 7.19 -17.25
N ASN A 135 -33.15 7.40 -17.28
CA ASN A 135 -34.12 6.30 -17.19
C ASN A 135 -33.93 5.28 -18.32
N LYS A 136 -33.60 5.75 -19.53
CA LYS A 136 -33.32 4.88 -20.67
C LYS A 136 -32.00 4.11 -20.52
N ALA A 137 -30.97 4.76 -20.00
CA ALA A 137 -29.64 4.16 -19.81
C ALA A 137 -29.57 3.23 -18.59
N TYR A 138 -30.34 3.52 -17.55
CA TYR A 138 -30.35 2.79 -16.26
C TYR A 138 -31.79 2.46 -15.83
N PRO A 139 -32.47 1.50 -16.52
CA PRO A 139 -33.87 1.19 -16.26
C PRO A 139 -34.17 0.78 -14.80
N ASP A 140 -33.23 0.07 -14.16
CA ASP A 140 -33.39 -0.39 -12.76
C ASP A 140 -33.41 0.76 -11.75
N GLN A 141 -32.92 1.93 -12.13
CA GLN A 141 -32.90 3.13 -11.31
C GLN A 141 -33.85 4.21 -11.81
N ALA A 142 -34.66 3.89 -12.82
CA ALA A 142 -35.54 4.85 -13.46
C ALA A 142 -36.56 5.39 -12.46
N LYS A 143 -36.79 6.71 -12.49
CA LYS A 143 -37.81 7.37 -11.67
C LYS A 143 -38.64 8.29 -12.54
N GLN A 144 -39.94 8.33 -12.28
CA GLN A 144 -40.85 9.27 -12.94
C GLN A 144 -40.40 10.73 -12.72
N ALA A 145 -39.84 11.02 -11.54
CA ALA A 145 -39.33 12.35 -11.19
C ALA A 145 -38.12 12.81 -12.03
N TYR A 146 -37.46 11.90 -12.78
CA TYR A 146 -36.34 12.26 -13.66
C TYR A 146 -36.80 12.72 -15.04
N ILE A 147 -38.01 12.38 -15.46
CA ILE A 147 -38.54 12.79 -16.76
C ILE A 147 -38.76 14.31 -16.73
N GLY A 148 -38.26 15.01 -17.76
CA GLY A 148 -38.41 16.46 -17.90
C GLY A 148 -37.53 17.30 -16.98
N GLN A 149 -36.55 16.70 -16.27
CA GLN A 149 -35.53 17.48 -15.57
C GLN A 149 -34.84 18.45 -16.54
N LYS A 150 -34.43 19.60 -16.04
CA LYS A 150 -33.81 20.67 -16.84
C LYS A 150 -32.31 20.74 -16.61
N VAL A 151 -31.59 21.27 -17.60
CA VAL A 151 -30.20 21.69 -17.43
C VAL A 151 -30.22 22.97 -16.60
N PRO A 152 -29.71 22.98 -15.36
CA PRO A 152 -29.77 24.15 -14.51
C PRO A 152 -28.71 25.17 -14.95
N THR A 153 -29.07 26.44 -14.89
CA THR A 153 -28.07 27.52 -14.84
C THR A 153 -27.23 27.39 -13.57
N LEU A 154 -26.03 27.97 -13.57
CA LEU A 154 -25.19 28.01 -12.37
C LEU A 154 -25.90 28.73 -11.21
N GLU A 155 -26.61 29.83 -11.50
CA GLU A 155 -27.35 30.58 -10.47
C GLU A 155 -28.46 29.72 -9.82
N GLU A 156 -29.20 28.95 -10.61
CA GLU A 156 -30.22 28.02 -10.11
C GLU A 156 -29.59 26.89 -9.28
N ALA A 157 -28.49 26.30 -9.76
CA ALA A 157 -27.78 25.24 -9.05
C ALA A 157 -27.27 25.71 -7.67
N ILE A 158 -26.64 26.90 -7.61
CA ILE A 158 -26.15 27.48 -6.35
C ILE A 158 -27.30 27.73 -5.38
N LYS A 159 -28.38 28.41 -5.83
CA LYS A 159 -29.54 28.68 -4.98
C LYS A 159 -30.15 27.39 -4.45
N PHE A 160 -30.23 26.37 -5.29
CA PHE A 160 -30.76 25.07 -4.90
C PHE A 160 -29.92 24.41 -3.81
N VAL A 161 -28.59 24.37 -3.95
CA VAL A 161 -27.69 23.81 -2.93
C VAL A 161 -27.75 24.62 -1.63
N LYS A 162 -27.77 25.96 -1.69
CA LYS A 162 -27.93 26.79 -0.47
C LYS A 162 -29.24 26.50 0.25
N GLN A 163 -30.34 26.35 -0.48
CA GLN A 163 -31.65 26.11 0.08
C GLN A 163 -31.79 24.71 0.71
N HIS A 164 -31.19 23.68 0.11
CA HIS A 164 -31.41 22.28 0.49
C HIS A 164 -30.23 21.64 1.24
N GLY A 165 -29.04 22.23 1.17
CA GLY A 165 -27.82 21.72 1.79
C GLY A 165 -27.71 22.03 3.28
N ASN A 166 -28.58 22.88 3.82
CA ASN A 166 -28.62 23.26 5.24
C ASN A 166 -27.27 23.72 5.82
N GLY A 167 -26.44 24.37 5.01
CA GLY A 167 -25.08 24.80 5.38
C GLY A 167 -24.05 23.67 5.53
N LYS A 168 -24.42 22.43 5.21
CA LYS A 168 -23.52 21.26 5.29
C LYS A 168 -22.81 20.99 3.97
N ALA A 169 -23.51 21.14 2.85
CA ALA A 169 -22.94 20.99 1.52
C ALA A 169 -22.46 22.35 0.96
N SER A 170 -21.26 22.39 0.39
CA SER A 170 -20.72 23.53 -0.36
C SER A 170 -20.51 23.16 -1.84
N LEU A 171 -19.85 24.03 -2.58
CA LEU A 171 -19.79 24.03 -4.04
C LEU A 171 -18.38 23.69 -4.52
N TYR A 172 -18.31 22.85 -5.55
CA TYR A 172 -17.06 22.52 -6.23
C TYR A 172 -17.27 22.73 -7.74
N ILE A 173 -16.67 23.78 -8.30
CA ILE A 173 -17.07 24.28 -9.62
C ILE A 173 -15.91 24.19 -10.60
N GLU A 174 -16.10 23.50 -11.72
CA GLU A 174 -15.10 23.36 -12.78
C GLU A 174 -15.25 24.42 -13.89
N THR A 175 -14.18 25.18 -14.15
CA THR A 175 -14.05 26.03 -15.35
C THR A 175 -13.32 25.29 -16.47
N LYS A 176 -13.54 25.74 -17.71
CA LYS A 176 -12.80 25.28 -18.89
C LYS A 176 -11.69 26.25 -19.27
N ALA A 177 -10.86 25.89 -20.25
CA ALA A 177 -9.77 26.76 -20.68
C ALA A 177 -10.31 28.11 -21.22
N PRO A 178 -9.64 29.25 -20.94
CA PRO A 178 -10.16 30.58 -21.28
C PRO A 178 -10.41 30.80 -22.78
N ASN A 179 -9.72 30.06 -23.64
CA ASN A 179 -9.87 30.12 -25.10
C ASN A 179 -11.11 29.35 -25.61
N VAL A 180 -11.67 28.44 -24.81
CA VAL A 180 -12.91 27.72 -25.16
C VAL A 180 -14.12 28.64 -24.95
N TYR A 181 -14.14 29.36 -23.82
CA TYR A 181 -15.19 30.29 -23.45
C TYR A 181 -14.60 31.60 -22.88
N PRO A 182 -14.23 32.56 -23.75
CA PRO A 182 -13.72 33.86 -23.30
C PRO A 182 -14.73 34.56 -22.38
N GLY A 183 -14.29 34.98 -21.20
CA GLY A 183 -15.13 35.67 -20.21
C GLY A 183 -15.82 34.76 -19.18
N MET A 184 -15.58 33.45 -19.23
CA MET A 184 -16.19 32.49 -18.29
C MET A 184 -15.84 32.79 -16.83
N GLU A 185 -14.57 33.08 -16.53
CA GLU A 185 -14.13 33.33 -15.16
C GLU A 185 -14.78 34.59 -14.57
N GLU A 186 -14.86 35.67 -15.34
CA GLU A 186 -15.53 36.91 -14.93
C GLU A 186 -17.02 36.67 -14.68
N ARG A 187 -17.68 35.98 -15.61
CA ARG A 187 -19.10 35.65 -15.50
C ARG A 187 -19.39 34.75 -14.29
N LEU A 188 -18.51 33.79 -14.02
CA LEU A 188 -18.57 32.95 -12.82
C LEU A 188 -18.52 33.82 -11.57
N ILE A 189 -17.53 34.72 -11.46
CA ILE A 189 -17.36 35.60 -10.30
C ILE A 189 -18.59 36.51 -10.10
N GLU A 190 -19.17 37.06 -11.18
CA GLU A 190 -20.42 37.83 -11.11
C GLU A 190 -21.55 37.03 -10.47
N ILE A 191 -21.74 35.77 -10.91
CA ILE A 191 -22.80 34.89 -10.38
C ILE A 191 -22.53 34.52 -8.92
N LEU A 192 -21.27 34.23 -8.55
CA LEU A 192 -20.89 33.90 -7.17
C LEU A 192 -21.11 35.09 -6.21
N LYS A 193 -20.82 36.32 -6.66
CA LYS A 193 -21.15 37.55 -5.92
C LYS A 193 -22.65 37.73 -5.78
N LYS A 194 -23.39 37.63 -6.89
CA LYS A 194 -24.86 37.79 -6.91
C LYS A 194 -25.57 36.79 -5.99
N THR A 195 -25.02 35.59 -5.86
CA THR A 195 -25.60 34.52 -5.02
C THR A 195 -25.05 34.47 -3.59
N ASN A 196 -24.15 35.40 -3.23
CA ASN A 196 -23.51 35.49 -1.91
C ASN A 196 -22.83 34.17 -1.50
N VAL A 197 -21.99 33.61 -2.37
CA VAL A 197 -21.15 32.42 -2.08
C VAL A 197 -19.68 32.63 -2.39
N LEU A 198 -19.30 33.77 -3.00
CA LEU A 198 -17.90 34.02 -3.35
C LEU A 198 -16.97 33.95 -2.12
N ASP A 199 -17.44 34.51 -0.99
CA ASP A 199 -16.69 34.55 0.26
C ASP A 199 -16.95 33.32 1.16
N ASP A 200 -17.57 32.25 0.66
CA ASP A 200 -17.69 30.98 1.41
C ASP A 200 -16.33 30.31 1.48
N GLU A 201 -15.79 30.10 2.69
CA GLU A 201 -14.48 29.47 2.92
C GLU A 201 -14.39 28.02 2.41
N LYS A 202 -15.54 27.39 2.19
CA LYS A 202 -15.65 26.06 1.60
C LYS A 202 -15.77 26.10 0.08
N LEU A 203 -15.98 27.24 -0.59
CA LEU A 203 -16.04 27.27 -2.06
C LEU A 203 -14.72 26.78 -2.67
N LEU A 204 -14.82 25.77 -3.55
CA LEU A 204 -13.70 25.26 -4.34
C LEU A 204 -13.94 25.49 -5.83
N LEU A 205 -12.94 26.02 -6.52
CA LEU A 205 -12.93 26.13 -7.98
C LEU A 205 -11.84 25.23 -8.56
N GLN A 206 -12.12 24.52 -9.65
CA GLN A 206 -11.18 23.64 -10.32
C GLN A 206 -11.08 23.86 -11.81
N SER A 207 -9.96 23.42 -12.39
CA SER A 207 -9.82 23.32 -13.84
C SER A 207 -8.67 22.40 -14.21
N PHE A 208 -8.77 21.78 -15.39
CA PHE A 208 -7.60 21.24 -16.09
C PHE A 208 -6.69 22.35 -16.66
N SER A 209 -7.24 23.55 -16.87
CA SER A 209 -6.51 24.69 -17.45
C SER A 209 -5.81 25.51 -16.36
N GLU A 210 -4.49 25.46 -16.35
CA GLU A 210 -3.67 26.34 -15.52
C GLU A 210 -3.95 27.83 -15.81
N ASP A 211 -4.14 28.19 -17.09
CA ASP A 211 -4.44 29.57 -17.48
C ASP A 211 -5.74 30.08 -16.83
N SER A 212 -6.78 29.23 -16.77
CA SER A 212 -8.04 29.57 -16.08
C SER A 212 -7.81 29.78 -14.58
N LEU A 213 -7.06 28.87 -13.94
CA LEU A 213 -6.78 28.97 -12.50
C LEU A 213 -5.92 30.18 -12.14
N ARG A 214 -4.89 30.52 -12.93
CA ARG A 214 -4.09 31.72 -12.70
C ARG A 214 -4.91 33.00 -12.88
N LYS A 215 -5.81 33.02 -13.87
CA LYS A 215 -6.75 34.13 -14.06
C LYS A 215 -7.68 34.27 -12.84
N LEU A 216 -8.25 33.17 -12.35
CA LEU A 216 -9.06 33.17 -11.12
C LEU A 216 -8.25 33.61 -9.90
N HIS A 217 -7.01 33.13 -9.75
CA HIS A 217 -6.13 33.51 -8.64
C HIS A 217 -5.89 35.04 -8.60
N ASN A 218 -5.73 35.67 -9.76
CA ASN A 218 -5.57 37.13 -9.85
C ASN A 218 -6.87 37.87 -9.53
N LEU A 219 -8.03 37.34 -9.93
CA LEU A 219 -9.33 38.00 -9.76
C LEU A 219 -9.90 37.83 -8.34
N VAL A 220 -9.69 36.66 -7.73
CA VAL A 220 -10.27 36.24 -6.44
C VAL A 220 -9.25 35.46 -5.60
N PRO A 221 -8.14 36.10 -5.15
CA PRO A 221 -6.99 35.42 -4.54
C PRO A 221 -7.27 34.69 -3.22
N HIS A 222 -8.41 34.94 -2.58
CA HIS A 222 -8.83 34.28 -1.34
C HIS A 222 -9.60 32.97 -1.58
N VAL A 223 -10.09 32.72 -2.81
CA VAL A 223 -10.84 31.50 -3.15
C VAL A 223 -9.86 30.36 -3.38
N LYS A 224 -10.15 29.19 -2.78
CA LYS A 224 -9.33 28.00 -2.92
C LYS A 224 -9.48 27.41 -4.33
N LEU A 225 -8.34 27.16 -4.97
CA LEU A 225 -8.27 26.64 -6.33
C LEU A 225 -7.68 25.23 -6.36
N ILE A 226 -8.13 24.39 -7.28
CA ILE A 226 -7.71 23.00 -7.43
C ILE A 226 -7.27 22.72 -8.87
N GLN A 227 -6.01 22.34 -9.05
CA GLN A 227 -5.48 21.96 -10.36
C GLN A 227 -5.81 20.50 -10.68
N LEU A 228 -6.56 20.26 -11.77
CA LEU A 228 -6.85 18.91 -12.23
C LEU A 228 -5.70 18.35 -13.07
N TYR A 229 -5.44 17.04 -12.90
CA TYR A 229 -4.41 16.31 -13.64
C TYR A 229 -4.95 15.02 -14.23
N ASN A 230 -4.48 14.69 -15.44
CA ASN A 230 -4.51 13.34 -15.99
C ASN A 230 -3.08 12.88 -16.29
N ALA A 231 -2.90 11.61 -16.62
CA ALA A 231 -1.57 11.02 -16.82
C ALA A 231 -0.71 11.74 -17.88
N SER A 232 -1.32 12.28 -18.93
CA SER A 232 -0.57 12.98 -19.98
C SER A 232 0.03 14.30 -19.50
N MET A 233 -0.63 14.97 -18.56
CA MET A 233 -0.20 16.29 -18.03
C MET A 233 1.00 16.21 -17.10
N LEU A 234 1.23 15.06 -16.45
CA LEU A 234 2.39 14.80 -15.59
C LEU A 234 3.49 13.98 -16.26
N LYS A 235 3.26 13.50 -17.49
CA LYS A 235 4.23 12.65 -18.19
C LYS A 235 5.56 13.37 -18.36
N GLY A 236 6.63 12.77 -17.83
CA GLY A 236 8.00 13.30 -17.92
C GLY A 236 8.29 14.48 -16.99
N LYS A 237 7.35 14.89 -16.13
CA LYS A 237 7.56 15.93 -15.13
C LYS A 237 8.11 15.33 -13.84
N ASP A 238 8.95 16.11 -13.15
CA ASP A 238 9.26 15.85 -11.75
C ASP A 238 8.08 16.30 -10.89
N VAL A 239 7.49 15.37 -10.14
CA VAL A 239 6.28 15.64 -9.35
C VAL A 239 6.54 16.60 -8.19
N TYR A 240 7.72 16.62 -7.57
CA TYR A 240 8.01 17.55 -6.48
C TYR A 240 8.14 18.97 -6.99
N GLN A 241 8.82 19.17 -8.12
CA GLN A 241 8.91 20.48 -8.76
C GLN A 241 7.53 20.96 -9.22
N GLU A 242 6.73 20.05 -9.78
CA GLU A 242 5.39 20.39 -10.23
C GLU A 242 4.48 20.78 -9.05
N MET A 243 4.39 19.98 -7.99
CA MET A 243 3.54 20.31 -6.84
C MET A 243 3.97 21.62 -6.17
N LYS A 244 5.28 21.88 -6.05
CA LYS A 244 5.78 23.16 -5.57
C LYS A 244 5.32 24.33 -6.45
N ARG A 245 5.46 24.22 -7.76
CA ARG A 245 5.02 25.26 -8.72
C ARG A 245 3.51 25.52 -8.67
N ILE A 246 2.71 24.48 -8.45
CA ILE A 246 1.26 24.57 -8.34
C ILE A 246 0.83 25.28 -7.06
N SER A 247 1.57 25.11 -5.97
CA SER A 247 1.29 25.79 -4.70
C SER A 247 1.37 27.31 -4.76
N ASP A 248 1.94 27.88 -5.82
CA ASP A 248 1.96 29.33 -6.05
C ASP A 248 0.56 29.92 -6.33
N TYR A 249 -0.40 29.11 -6.78
CA TYR A 249 -1.73 29.61 -7.17
C TYR A 249 -2.89 28.70 -6.76
N ALA A 250 -2.64 27.43 -6.45
CA ALA A 250 -3.66 26.47 -6.06
C ALA A 250 -3.50 26.01 -4.60
N SER A 251 -4.62 25.65 -3.99
CA SER A 251 -4.70 25.08 -2.64
C SER A 251 -4.76 23.55 -2.66
N GLY A 252 -4.84 22.93 -3.84
CA GLY A 252 -4.87 21.49 -3.99
C GLY A 252 -4.79 21.02 -5.44
N VAL A 253 -4.78 19.71 -5.60
CA VAL A 253 -4.78 19.00 -6.87
C VAL A 253 -5.88 17.95 -6.91
N GLY A 254 -6.50 17.80 -8.07
CA GLY A 254 -7.44 16.70 -8.35
C GLY A 254 -6.88 15.81 -9.46
N PRO A 255 -6.07 14.78 -9.15
CA PRO A 255 -5.51 13.90 -10.16
C PRO A 255 -6.48 12.76 -10.54
N SER A 256 -6.32 12.18 -11.72
CA SER A 256 -6.92 10.87 -12.01
C SER A 256 -6.40 9.86 -10.98
N LYS A 257 -7.28 9.02 -10.42
CA LYS A 257 -6.97 8.11 -9.30
C LYS A 257 -5.74 7.22 -9.50
N GLU A 258 -5.37 6.90 -10.73
CA GLU A 258 -4.20 6.08 -11.10
C GLU A 258 -2.86 6.79 -10.82
N LEU A 259 -2.86 8.12 -10.70
CA LEU A 259 -1.66 8.91 -10.39
C LEU A 259 -1.37 9.01 -8.89
N VAL A 260 -2.33 8.62 -8.04
CA VAL A 260 -2.19 8.74 -6.59
C VAL A 260 -1.33 7.59 -6.07
N VAL A 261 -0.08 7.92 -5.79
CA VAL A 261 0.96 7.04 -5.24
C VAL A 261 1.71 7.79 -4.13
N PRO A 262 2.45 7.10 -3.25
CA PRO A 262 3.17 7.72 -2.13
C PRO A 262 3.97 8.97 -2.51
N LYS A 263 4.70 8.93 -3.64
CA LYS A 263 5.49 10.06 -4.14
C LYS A 263 4.65 11.31 -4.45
N LEU A 264 3.48 11.14 -5.07
CA LEU A 264 2.59 12.28 -5.39
C LEU A 264 1.96 12.82 -4.10
N MET A 265 1.54 11.94 -3.19
CA MET A 265 0.98 12.34 -1.89
C MET A 265 1.99 13.16 -1.09
N GLU A 266 3.24 12.68 -1.01
CA GLU A 266 4.33 13.39 -0.36
C GLU A 266 4.55 14.77 -0.98
N ALA A 267 4.74 14.83 -2.30
CA ALA A 267 4.99 16.06 -3.02
C ALA A 267 3.86 17.08 -2.83
N ALA A 268 2.61 16.64 -2.82
CA ALA A 268 1.45 17.50 -2.61
C ALA A 268 1.38 18.01 -1.15
N HIS A 269 1.43 17.11 -0.17
CA HIS A 269 1.29 17.46 1.25
C HIS A 269 2.46 18.28 1.80
N GLN A 270 3.69 18.06 1.34
CA GLN A 270 4.84 18.92 1.67
C GLN A 270 4.61 20.38 1.27
N ASN A 271 3.84 20.60 0.19
CA ASN A 271 3.44 21.93 -0.29
C ASN A 271 2.04 22.33 0.19
N LYS A 272 1.47 21.62 1.18
CA LYS A 272 0.14 21.87 1.78
C LYS A 272 -1.01 21.88 0.75
N LEU A 273 -0.87 21.09 -0.30
CA LEU A 273 -1.89 20.92 -1.33
C LEU A 273 -2.83 19.78 -0.95
N HIS A 274 -4.13 20.03 -0.90
CA HIS A 274 -5.13 18.96 -0.78
C HIS A 274 -5.11 18.03 -1.99
N VAL A 275 -5.33 16.74 -1.81
CA VAL A 275 -5.38 15.74 -2.89
C VAL A 275 -6.79 15.14 -3.00
N HIS A 276 -7.52 15.52 -4.05
CA HIS A 276 -8.91 15.12 -4.30
C HIS A 276 -9.05 14.32 -5.61
N PRO A 277 -8.69 13.02 -5.68
CA PRO A 277 -8.70 12.28 -6.93
C PRO A 277 -10.09 12.02 -7.50
N TYR A 278 -10.14 11.87 -8.83
CA TYR A 278 -11.35 11.55 -9.59
C TYR A 278 -11.16 10.34 -10.52
N THR A 279 -12.21 9.65 -10.97
CA THR A 279 -13.50 9.47 -10.29
C THR A 279 -13.49 8.10 -9.60
N VAL A 280 -13.77 8.08 -8.30
CA VAL A 280 -13.57 6.93 -7.42
C VAL A 280 -14.91 6.30 -7.08
N ASN A 281 -15.26 5.26 -7.84
CA ASN A 281 -16.58 4.62 -7.78
C ASN A 281 -16.59 3.21 -7.20
N SER A 282 -15.41 2.62 -6.93
CA SER A 282 -15.32 1.31 -6.28
C SER A 282 -14.90 1.47 -4.82
N LYS A 283 -15.51 0.69 -3.92
CA LYS A 283 -15.12 0.69 -2.49
C LYS A 283 -13.66 0.29 -2.30
N HIS A 284 -13.15 -0.61 -3.14
CA HIS A 284 -11.74 -1.01 -3.13
C HIS A 284 -10.81 0.17 -3.44
N ASP A 285 -11.12 0.99 -4.46
CA ASP A 285 -10.33 2.18 -4.75
C ASP A 285 -10.48 3.24 -3.65
N MET A 286 -11.68 3.42 -3.09
CA MET A 286 -11.90 4.33 -1.95
C MET A 286 -10.96 3.96 -0.79
N VAL A 287 -10.99 2.70 -0.35
CA VAL A 287 -10.12 2.21 0.73
C VAL A 287 -8.64 2.33 0.37
N SER A 288 -8.26 1.99 -0.87
CA SER A 288 -6.86 2.08 -1.32
C SER A 288 -6.33 3.52 -1.26
N LEU A 289 -7.14 4.50 -1.67
CA LEU A 289 -6.76 5.91 -1.68
C LEU A 289 -6.81 6.53 -0.27
N LEU A 290 -7.77 6.12 0.57
CA LEU A 290 -7.78 6.51 1.99
C LEU A 290 -6.51 6.05 2.72
N SER A 291 -6.01 4.85 2.40
CA SER A 291 -4.75 4.32 2.96
C SER A 291 -3.50 5.06 2.46
N LEU A 292 -3.61 5.83 1.36
CA LEU A 292 -2.58 6.75 0.86
C LEU A 292 -2.70 8.16 1.47
N GLY A 293 -3.76 8.42 2.24
CA GLY A 293 -3.96 9.68 2.95
C GLY A 293 -4.59 10.80 2.12
N VAL A 294 -5.38 10.49 1.09
CA VAL A 294 -6.11 11.53 0.32
C VAL A 294 -7.05 12.36 1.20
N ASP A 295 -7.20 13.64 0.89
CA ASP A 295 -8.05 14.57 1.64
C ASP A 295 -9.53 14.55 1.23
N GLY A 296 -9.86 13.88 0.14
CA GLY A 296 -11.22 13.81 -0.38
C GLY A 296 -11.31 12.98 -1.65
N LEU A 297 -12.51 12.57 -2.05
CA LEU A 297 -12.72 11.78 -3.27
C LEU A 297 -13.89 12.33 -4.09
N PHE A 298 -13.71 12.47 -5.41
CA PHE A 298 -14.83 12.61 -6.33
C PHE A 298 -15.46 11.25 -6.57
N THR A 299 -16.75 11.10 -6.27
CA THR A 299 -17.47 9.85 -6.45
C THR A 299 -18.88 10.08 -6.98
N ASN A 300 -19.36 9.16 -7.82
CA ASN A 300 -20.75 9.11 -8.26
C ASN A 300 -21.65 8.48 -7.18
N PHE A 301 -21.07 7.86 -6.14
CA PHE A 301 -21.73 7.12 -5.08
C PHE A 301 -21.48 7.74 -3.68
N PRO A 302 -21.98 8.95 -3.38
CA PRO A 302 -21.68 9.62 -2.10
C PRO A 302 -22.08 8.81 -0.87
N ASP A 303 -23.21 8.09 -0.95
CA ASP A 303 -23.69 7.22 0.13
C ASP A 303 -22.73 6.07 0.44
N GLN A 304 -22.13 5.45 -0.57
CA GLN A 304 -21.19 4.35 -0.35
C GLN A 304 -19.92 4.86 0.34
N PHE A 305 -19.48 6.07 -0.01
CA PHE A 305 -18.31 6.68 0.61
C PHE A 305 -18.61 7.13 2.04
N GLU A 306 -19.77 7.77 2.28
CA GLU A 306 -20.22 8.15 3.63
C GLU A 306 -20.34 6.94 4.55
N ASN A 307 -21.00 5.87 4.11
CA ASN A 307 -21.14 4.64 4.88
C ASN A 307 -19.78 3.98 5.18
N LEU A 308 -18.81 4.12 4.27
CA LEU A 308 -17.45 3.62 4.50
C LEU A 308 -16.73 4.44 5.56
N LEU A 309 -16.87 5.76 5.58
CA LEU A 309 -16.24 6.64 6.57
C LEU A 309 -16.90 6.54 7.96
N ASP A 310 -18.21 6.31 8.03
CA ASP A 310 -18.95 6.18 9.30
C ASP A 310 -18.62 4.90 10.09
N LYS A 311 -18.07 3.88 9.42
CA LYS A 311 -17.77 2.57 10.02
C LYS A 311 -16.30 2.23 9.90
N PRO A 312 -15.72 1.49 10.88
CA PRO A 312 -14.41 0.89 10.67
C PRO A 312 -14.41 -0.05 9.46
N PHE A 313 -13.29 -0.09 8.74
CA PHE A 313 -13.10 -0.94 7.57
C PHE A 313 -11.68 -1.50 7.53
N ILE A 314 -11.50 -2.59 6.76
CA ILE A 314 -10.17 -3.17 6.53
C ILE A 314 -9.41 -2.29 5.54
N SER A 315 -8.27 -1.73 5.96
CA SER A 315 -7.57 -0.65 5.25
C SER A 315 -6.39 -1.11 4.40
N HIS A 316 -5.64 -2.13 4.85
CA HIS A 316 -4.37 -2.55 4.25
C HIS A 316 -4.45 -3.97 3.66
N GLY A 317 -5.66 -4.37 3.26
CA GLY A 317 -5.95 -5.70 2.72
C GLY A 317 -5.97 -6.80 3.79
N VAL A 318 -5.92 -8.04 3.31
CA VAL A 318 -5.83 -9.25 4.12
C VAL A 318 -4.67 -10.11 3.64
N ALA A 319 -4.19 -11.02 4.48
CA ALA A 319 -3.14 -11.96 4.12
C ALA A 319 -3.35 -13.31 4.82
N SER A 320 -2.65 -14.34 4.33
CA SER A 320 -2.57 -15.65 4.95
C SER A 320 -1.12 -16.12 5.00
N GLY A 321 -0.75 -16.92 5.99
CA GLY A 321 0.60 -17.44 6.15
C GLY A 321 0.71 -18.42 7.31
N ASP A 322 1.92 -18.89 7.59
CA ASP A 322 2.18 -20.03 8.48
C ASP A 322 1.18 -21.18 8.19
N ILE A 323 0.88 -21.40 6.90
CA ILE A 323 -0.07 -22.41 6.45
C ILE A 323 0.60 -23.77 6.60
N THR A 324 -0.16 -24.77 7.00
CA THR A 324 0.26 -26.18 7.04
C THR A 324 -0.71 -27.01 6.21
N ASP A 325 -0.66 -28.32 6.34
CA ASP A 325 -1.65 -29.23 5.75
C ASP A 325 -3.03 -29.13 6.44
N SER A 326 -3.07 -28.57 7.65
CA SER A 326 -4.27 -28.62 8.52
C SER A 326 -4.55 -27.30 9.25
N SER A 327 -3.74 -26.26 9.04
CA SER A 327 -3.91 -24.95 9.66
C SER A 327 -3.46 -23.79 8.80
N ALA A 328 -3.88 -22.58 9.17
CA ALA A 328 -3.45 -21.32 8.57
C ALA A 328 -3.62 -20.16 9.56
N ILE A 329 -2.76 -19.15 9.43
CA ILE A 329 -2.93 -17.85 10.09
C ILE A 329 -3.54 -16.87 9.08
N LEU A 330 -4.64 -16.22 9.47
CA LEU A 330 -5.23 -15.14 8.68
C LEU A 330 -4.95 -13.80 9.35
N TRP A 331 -4.64 -12.80 8.52
CA TRP A 331 -4.27 -11.45 8.95
C TRP A 331 -5.14 -10.38 8.28
N ALA A 332 -5.46 -9.32 9.01
CA ALA A 332 -6.04 -8.10 8.47
C ALA A 332 -5.64 -6.88 9.31
N ARG A 333 -5.77 -5.67 8.76
CA ARG A 333 -5.66 -4.42 9.52
C ARG A 333 -6.89 -3.54 9.34
N ALA A 334 -7.53 -3.16 10.43
CA ALA A 334 -8.62 -2.18 10.41
C ALA A 334 -8.07 -0.74 10.39
N ASN A 335 -8.86 0.22 9.91
CA ASN A 335 -8.52 1.66 9.99
C ASN A 335 -8.64 2.24 11.41
N GLY A 336 -9.13 1.48 12.38
CA GLY A 336 -9.29 1.88 13.77
C GLY A 336 -9.82 0.73 14.64
N LYS A 337 -10.26 1.05 15.86
CA LYS A 337 -10.77 0.04 16.81
C LYS A 337 -12.02 -0.64 16.25
N ALA A 338 -11.99 -1.96 16.14
CA ALA A 338 -13.10 -2.75 15.62
C ALA A 338 -13.02 -4.21 16.08
N ASN A 339 -14.15 -4.91 16.10
CA ASN A 339 -14.14 -6.38 16.06
C ASN A 339 -14.08 -6.80 14.59
N VAL A 340 -13.02 -7.50 14.22
CA VAL A 340 -12.83 -8.00 12.85
C VAL A 340 -13.24 -9.47 12.81
N GLN A 341 -14.16 -9.79 11.92
CA GLN A 341 -14.63 -11.14 11.66
C GLN A 341 -14.01 -11.67 10.37
N PHE A 342 -13.49 -12.89 10.44
CA PHE A 342 -13.08 -13.70 9.32
C PHE A 342 -14.09 -14.82 9.11
N GLU A 343 -14.51 -14.99 7.86
CA GLU A 343 -15.26 -16.15 7.39
C GLU A 343 -14.35 -16.93 6.45
N ILE A 344 -14.32 -18.26 6.59
CA ILE A 344 -13.44 -19.16 5.85
C ILE A 344 -14.28 -20.33 5.34
N SER A 345 -14.19 -20.67 4.06
CA SER A 345 -14.93 -21.78 3.46
C SER A 345 -14.20 -22.35 2.24
N THR A 346 -14.45 -23.62 1.92
CA THR A 346 -14.08 -24.20 0.61
C THR A 346 -15.01 -23.77 -0.51
N ASP A 347 -16.16 -23.17 -0.17
CA ASP A 347 -17.12 -22.57 -1.09
C ASP A 347 -16.91 -21.05 -1.15
N SER A 348 -16.52 -20.56 -2.34
CA SER A 348 -16.32 -19.13 -2.60
C SER A 348 -17.57 -18.26 -2.38
N THR A 349 -18.76 -18.85 -2.31
CA THR A 349 -20.01 -18.14 -1.99
C THR A 349 -20.30 -18.04 -0.49
N PHE A 350 -19.53 -18.74 0.35
CA PHE A 350 -19.67 -18.79 1.81
C PHE A 350 -21.03 -19.31 2.30
N LYS A 351 -21.75 -20.10 1.50
CA LYS A 351 -23.07 -20.64 1.87
C LYS A 351 -22.99 -21.94 2.65
N HIS A 352 -21.85 -22.63 2.59
CA HIS A 352 -21.65 -23.94 3.20
C HIS A 352 -20.32 -24.01 3.97
N ASN A 353 -20.30 -24.80 5.05
CA ASN A 353 -19.10 -25.15 5.82
C ASN A 353 -18.22 -23.95 6.23
N THR A 354 -18.86 -22.82 6.57
CA THR A 354 -18.16 -21.58 6.90
C THR A 354 -17.66 -21.61 8.34
N ILE A 355 -16.34 -21.56 8.51
CA ILE A 355 -15.69 -21.33 9.78
C ILE A 355 -15.70 -19.82 10.04
N VAL A 356 -16.08 -19.42 11.25
CA VAL A 356 -16.05 -18.01 11.67
C VAL A 356 -15.03 -17.83 12.79
N ARG A 357 -14.20 -16.80 12.67
CA ARG A 357 -13.26 -16.33 13.70
C ARG A 357 -13.45 -14.84 13.88
N THR A 358 -13.35 -14.36 15.11
CA THR A 358 -13.45 -12.92 15.40
C THR A 358 -12.36 -12.54 16.38
N SER A 359 -11.71 -11.40 16.16
CA SER A 359 -10.71 -10.87 17.06
C SER A 359 -10.72 -9.33 17.02
N ALA A 360 -10.24 -8.72 18.09
CA ALA A 360 -10.31 -7.27 18.29
C ALA A 360 -9.08 -6.57 17.68
N ALA A 361 -9.33 -5.59 16.82
CA ALA A 361 -8.34 -4.65 16.34
C ALA A 361 -8.11 -3.56 17.40
N GLU A 362 -6.90 -3.52 17.97
CA GLU A 362 -6.55 -2.63 19.07
C GLU A 362 -5.34 -1.74 18.73
N ALA A 363 -5.30 -0.53 19.30
CA ALA A 363 -4.24 0.44 19.02
C ALA A 363 -2.82 -0.04 19.39
N LYS A 364 -2.71 -0.98 20.35
CA LYS A 364 -1.43 -1.53 20.82
C LYS A 364 -0.66 -2.32 19.75
N ASN A 365 -1.35 -2.83 18.74
CA ASN A 365 -0.77 -3.59 17.61
C ASN A 365 -1.14 -2.92 16.26
N ASP A 366 -1.27 -1.60 16.24
CA ASP A 366 -1.70 -0.82 15.07
C ASP A 366 -2.99 -1.31 14.39
N PHE A 367 -3.95 -1.79 15.18
CA PHE A 367 -5.23 -2.32 14.68
C PHE A 367 -5.08 -3.52 13.73
N THR A 368 -3.93 -4.20 13.76
CA THR A 368 -3.74 -5.50 13.11
C THR A 368 -4.45 -6.59 13.90
N VAL A 369 -4.93 -7.60 13.19
CA VAL A 369 -5.65 -8.75 13.73
C VAL A 369 -5.10 -10.00 13.09
N LYS A 370 -4.82 -11.02 13.92
CA LYS A 370 -4.47 -12.37 13.49
C LYS A 370 -5.45 -13.37 14.09
N VAL A 371 -5.83 -14.40 13.33
CA VAL A 371 -6.64 -15.52 13.82
C VAL A 371 -6.05 -16.84 13.36
N ASP A 372 -6.00 -17.81 14.28
CA ASP A 372 -5.62 -19.18 13.99
C ASP A 372 -6.85 -19.94 13.43
N VAL A 373 -6.65 -20.65 12.33
CA VAL A 373 -7.64 -21.55 11.74
C VAL A 373 -7.02 -22.94 11.67
N ASN A 374 -7.60 -23.90 12.38
CA ASN A 374 -7.11 -25.28 12.49
C ASN A 374 -8.15 -26.26 11.94
N GLU A 375 -7.80 -27.54 11.91
CA GLU A 375 -8.67 -28.64 11.42
C GLU A 375 -9.08 -28.46 9.95
N LEU A 376 -8.20 -27.84 9.15
CA LEU A 376 -8.37 -27.71 7.72
C LEU A 376 -8.08 -29.04 7.01
N GLN A 377 -8.66 -29.20 5.83
CA GLN A 377 -8.35 -30.33 4.96
C GLN A 377 -7.05 -30.05 4.20
N PRO A 378 -6.19 -31.05 4.02
CA PRO A 378 -4.96 -30.94 3.26
C PRO A 378 -5.25 -30.76 1.76
N ASN A 379 -4.27 -30.22 1.02
CA ASN A 379 -4.33 -29.96 -0.42
C ASN A 379 -5.64 -29.28 -0.88
N THR A 380 -6.16 -28.35 -0.08
CA THR A 380 -7.49 -27.77 -0.28
C THR A 380 -7.39 -26.26 -0.41
N THR A 381 -8.05 -25.70 -1.42
CA THR A 381 -8.21 -24.26 -1.55
C THR A 381 -9.34 -23.78 -0.64
N TYR A 382 -9.01 -22.81 0.22
CA TYR A 382 -9.96 -22.09 1.05
C TYR A 382 -10.10 -20.66 0.58
N PHE A 383 -11.34 -20.19 0.50
CA PHE A 383 -11.69 -18.79 0.35
C PHE A 383 -11.92 -18.21 1.74
N TYR A 384 -11.48 -16.97 1.94
CA TYR A 384 -11.76 -16.25 3.17
C TYR A 384 -12.15 -14.81 2.90
N ARG A 385 -12.87 -14.21 3.83
CA ARG A 385 -13.20 -12.79 3.80
C ARG A 385 -13.12 -12.18 5.19
N ALA A 386 -12.59 -10.97 5.28
CA ALA A 386 -12.51 -10.21 6.53
C ALA A 386 -13.30 -8.91 6.44
N HIS A 387 -13.98 -8.57 7.52
CA HIS A 387 -14.67 -7.29 7.68
C HIS A 387 -14.73 -6.88 9.15
N ALA A 388 -14.86 -5.57 9.41
CA ALA A 388 -15.30 -5.12 10.72
C ALA A 388 -16.79 -5.49 10.88
N VAL A 389 -17.18 -6.08 12.01
CA VAL A 389 -18.56 -6.57 12.26
C VAL A 389 -19.63 -5.50 12.05
N SER A 390 -19.31 -4.23 12.30
CA SER A 390 -20.21 -3.09 12.12
C SER A 390 -20.29 -2.57 10.68
N SER A 391 -19.50 -3.12 9.76
CA SER A 391 -19.36 -2.70 8.37
C SER A 391 -19.75 -3.80 7.40
N LYS A 392 -20.28 -3.41 6.24
CA LYS A 392 -20.57 -4.33 5.12
C LYS A 392 -19.42 -4.42 4.12
N TYR A 393 -18.34 -3.65 4.31
CA TYR A 393 -17.19 -3.73 3.43
C TYR A 393 -16.34 -4.94 3.78
N MET A 394 -16.26 -5.87 2.83
CA MET A 394 -15.51 -7.12 2.95
C MET A 394 -14.31 -7.09 2.03
N VAL A 395 -13.17 -7.60 2.52
CA VAL A 395 -11.99 -7.88 1.71
C VAL A 395 -11.85 -9.39 1.62
N ASN A 396 -11.78 -9.90 0.40
CA ASN A 396 -11.71 -11.33 0.12
C ASN A 396 -10.25 -11.74 -0.13
N GLY A 397 -9.97 -13.00 0.17
CA GLY A 397 -8.73 -13.67 -0.19
C GLY A 397 -8.93 -15.17 -0.37
N LYS A 398 -7.86 -15.86 -0.74
CA LYS A 398 -7.79 -17.31 -0.81
C LYS A 398 -6.40 -17.80 -0.43
N PHE A 399 -6.32 -19.05 0.00
CA PHE A 399 -5.07 -19.76 0.23
C PHE A 399 -5.27 -21.25 -0.03
N LYS A 400 -4.17 -21.99 -0.14
CA LYS A 400 -4.18 -23.45 -0.31
C LYS A 400 -3.39 -24.08 0.82
N THR A 401 -4.01 -25.03 1.53
CA THR A 401 -3.30 -25.84 2.53
C THR A 401 -2.27 -26.73 1.84
N ALA A 402 -1.18 -27.00 2.56
CA ALA A 402 -0.17 -27.92 2.07
C ALA A 402 -0.79 -29.32 1.83
N PRO A 403 -0.21 -30.12 0.92
CA PRO A 403 -0.53 -31.53 0.81
C PRO A 403 -0.18 -32.29 2.10
N GLU A 404 -0.83 -33.44 2.31
CA GLU A 404 -0.51 -34.33 3.43
C GLU A 404 0.97 -34.73 3.39
N LYS A 405 1.60 -34.86 4.57
CA LYS A 405 3.04 -35.09 4.75
C LYS A 405 3.69 -36.11 3.79
N ASN A 406 3.01 -37.19 3.43
CA ASN A 406 3.57 -38.26 2.61
C ASN A 406 3.22 -38.17 1.11
N SER A 407 2.57 -37.10 0.67
CA SER A 407 2.10 -36.92 -0.71
C SER A 407 3.13 -36.21 -1.58
N LEU A 408 3.14 -36.55 -2.87
CA LEU A 408 4.04 -35.96 -3.88
C LEU A 408 3.23 -35.11 -4.86
N GLU A 409 2.85 -33.91 -4.43
CA GLU A 409 2.12 -32.96 -5.26
C GLU A 409 3.09 -31.93 -5.88
N PRO A 410 2.87 -31.50 -7.12
CA PRO A 410 3.67 -30.44 -7.72
C PRO A 410 3.54 -29.14 -6.92
N LEU A 411 4.57 -28.30 -7.02
CA LEU A 411 4.67 -27.04 -6.31
C LEU A 411 5.15 -25.94 -7.26
N THR A 412 4.53 -24.77 -7.21
CA THR A 412 5.09 -23.52 -7.72
C THR A 412 5.22 -22.51 -6.58
N MET A 413 6.44 -22.09 -6.27
CA MET A 413 6.69 -20.98 -5.36
C MET A 413 7.27 -19.79 -6.11
N VAL A 414 7.02 -18.60 -5.59
CA VAL A 414 7.76 -17.38 -5.96
C VAL A 414 8.52 -16.88 -4.74
N TRP A 415 9.68 -16.25 -4.95
CA TRP A 415 10.42 -15.60 -3.88
C TRP A 415 11.04 -14.28 -4.33
N GLY A 416 11.31 -13.41 -3.36
CA GLY A 416 12.01 -12.14 -3.55
C GLY A 416 12.03 -11.36 -2.24
N GLY A 417 12.78 -10.26 -2.25
CA GLY A 417 13.03 -9.39 -1.11
C GLY A 417 13.43 -8.00 -1.57
N ASP A 418 14.03 -7.22 -0.67
CA ASP A 418 14.65 -5.93 -0.98
C ASP A 418 13.65 -4.97 -1.66
N THR A 419 12.55 -4.73 -0.94
CA THR A 419 11.30 -4.26 -1.56
C THR A 419 11.28 -2.81 -1.94
N GLY A 420 11.94 -1.94 -1.17
CA GLY A 420 11.96 -0.51 -1.48
C GLY A 420 11.99 0.37 -0.24
N GLY A 421 12.42 1.62 -0.46
CA GLY A 421 12.80 2.60 0.56
C GLY A 421 14.26 3.00 0.45
N GLN A 422 15.15 2.06 0.11
CA GLN A 422 16.48 2.33 -0.42
C GLN A 422 16.43 2.35 -1.96
N GLY A 423 15.74 3.33 -2.57
CA GLY A 423 15.56 3.38 -4.02
C GLY A 423 14.13 3.76 -4.40
N GLU A 424 13.42 2.83 -5.03
CA GLU A 424 12.00 3.05 -5.33
C GLU A 424 11.14 2.87 -4.08
N ILE A 425 9.98 3.50 -4.11
CA ILE A 425 8.88 3.29 -3.17
C ILE A 425 7.67 2.80 -3.99
N PRO A 426 6.59 2.29 -3.37
CA PRO A 426 5.44 1.80 -4.13
C PRO A 426 4.95 2.78 -5.20
N PRO A 427 4.49 2.30 -6.36
CA PRO A 427 4.20 0.90 -6.67
C PRO A 427 5.36 0.09 -7.25
N PHE A 428 5.39 -1.21 -6.97
CA PHE A 428 6.35 -2.19 -7.46
C PHE A 428 5.69 -3.20 -8.41
N LYS A 429 6.12 -3.21 -9.68
CA LYS A 429 5.52 -4.07 -10.70
C LYS A 429 5.72 -5.57 -10.45
N SER A 430 6.81 -5.95 -9.79
CA SER A 430 7.18 -7.35 -9.51
C SER A 430 6.06 -8.11 -8.79
N PHE A 431 5.36 -7.48 -7.85
CA PHE A 431 4.25 -8.15 -7.13
C PHE A 431 3.07 -8.49 -8.03
N GLU A 432 2.74 -7.64 -9.00
CA GLU A 432 1.71 -7.95 -10.00
C GLU A 432 2.15 -9.08 -10.93
N ALA A 433 3.43 -9.11 -11.31
CA ALA A 433 3.99 -10.19 -12.11
C ALA A 433 3.97 -11.53 -11.36
N MET A 434 4.39 -11.55 -10.09
CA MET A 434 4.30 -12.72 -9.21
C MET A 434 2.85 -13.21 -9.07
N ALA A 435 1.90 -12.30 -8.81
CA ALA A 435 0.50 -12.68 -8.60
C ALA A 435 -0.13 -13.36 -9.84
N LYS A 436 0.29 -12.98 -11.06
CA LYS A 436 -0.18 -13.60 -12.31
C LYS A 436 0.27 -15.05 -12.47
N LEU A 437 1.32 -15.48 -11.77
CA LEU A 437 1.81 -16.86 -11.80
C LEU A 437 0.91 -17.83 -11.01
N ASN A 438 0.00 -17.32 -10.17
CA ASN A 438 -0.82 -18.13 -9.24
C ASN A 438 0.01 -19.14 -8.44
N PRO A 439 1.06 -18.69 -7.72
CA PRO A 439 1.90 -19.59 -6.92
C PRO A 439 1.10 -20.27 -5.79
N ASP A 440 1.57 -21.45 -5.36
CA ASP A 440 1.06 -22.13 -4.18
C ASP A 440 1.42 -21.36 -2.90
N PHE A 441 2.64 -20.78 -2.84
CA PHE A 441 3.03 -19.83 -1.80
C PHE A 441 4.09 -18.82 -2.27
N PHE A 442 4.25 -17.74 -1.51
CA PHE A 442 5.25 -16.69 -1.68
C PHE A 442 6.19 -16.68 -0.47
N LEU A 443 7.49 -16.80 -0.73
CA LEU A 443 8.55 -16.56 0.27
C LEU A 443 9.02 -15.12 0.15
N PHE A 444 8.70 -14.31 1.15
CA PHE A 444 9.17 -12.93 1.26
C PHE A 444 10.48 -12.92 2.07
N SER A 445 11.60 -12.90 1.35
CA SER A 445 12.87 -13.43 1.84
C SER A 445 13.78 -12.36 2.47
N GLY A 446 13.24 -11.47 3.29
CA GLY A 446 14.01 -10.38 3.91
C GLY A 446 13.73 -9.03 3.27
N ASP A 447 14.12 -7.95 3.96
CA ASP A 447 13.97 -6.56 3.51
C ASP A 447 12.57 -6.26 2.96
N THR A 448 11.59 -6.71 3.73
CA THR A 448 10.16 -6.52 3.47
C THR A 448 9.75 -5.07 3.67
N ILE A 449 10.56 -4.30 4.41
CA ILE A 449 10.58 -2.85 4.53
C ILE A 449 12.03 -2.35 4.63
N TYR A 450 12.23 -1.04 4.41
CA TYR A 450 13.47 -0.34 4.79
C TYR A 450 13.18 0.66 5.90
N ALA A 451 13.38 0.22 7.14
CA ALA A 451 13.06 1.00 8.35
C ALA A 451 14.00 2.19 8.57
N ASP A 452 15.17 2.15 7.96
CA ASP A 452 16.32 3.01 8.19
C ASP A 452 16.65 3.94 7.01
N ASN A 453 15.81 3.94 5.97
CA ASN A 453 15.87 4.89 4.87
C ASN A 453 14.74 5.92 4.94
N ALA A 454 14.94 7.10 4.37
CA ALA A 454 13.91 8.15 4.34
C ALA A 454 12.86 7.80 3.28
N THR A 455 11.58 7.88 3.64
CA THR A 455 10.43 7.75 2.72
C THR A 455 9.31 8.69 3.16
N PRO A 456 8.27 8.93 2.34
CA PRO A 456 7.09 9.67 2.77
C PRO A 456 6.52 9.20 4.11
N ALA A 457 6.58 7.89 4.40
CA ALA A 457 6.07 7.34 5.65
C ALA A 457 6.91 7.70 6.89
N VAL A 458 8.24 7.77 6.76
CA VAL A 458 9.16 8.19 7.84
C VAL A 458 10.25 9.05 7.20
N PRO A 459 10.08 10.38 7.15
CA PRO A 459 11.03 11.28 6.49
C PRO A 459 12.37 11.42 7.23
N ASN A 460 12.38 11.16 8.55
CA ASN A 460 13.55 11.29 9.41
C ASN A 460 13.99 9.89 9.90
N PRO A 461 14.74 9.13 9.10
CA PRO A 461 15.22 7.81 9.48
C PRO A 461 16.42 7.88 10.47
N PRO A 462 16.76 6.74 11.12
CA PRO A 462 16.04 5.48 11.07
C PRO A 462 14.77 5.51 11.93
N SER A 463 13.86 4.58 11.68
CA SER A 463 12.66 4.37 12.50
C SER A 463 13.04 4.22 13.97
N GLN A 464 12.47 5.03 14.85
CA GLN A 464 12.85 5.07 16.28
C GLN A 464 11.83 4.38 17.18
N THR A 465 10.58 4.31 16.74
CA THR A 465 9.45 3.79 17.52
C THR A 465 8.69 2.73 16.74
N GLU A 466 7.97 1.84 17.42
CA GLU A 466 7.08 0.86 16.77
C GLU A 466 6.13 1.51 15.74
N LYS A 467 5.68 2.75 15.99
CA LYS A 467 4.83 3.50 15.06
C LYS A 467 5.52 3.87 13.76
N ASP A 468 6.83 4.14 13.80
CA ASP A 468 7.63 4.43 12.62
C ASP A 468 7.78 3.16 11.78
N PHE A 469 8.13 2.03 12.41
CA PHE A 469 8.15 0.72 11.74
C PHE A 469 6.80 0.37 11.13
N TRP A 470 5.69 0.53 11.87
CA TRP A 470 4.35 0.31 11.33
C TRP A 470 4.04 1.22 10.13
N ALA A 471 4.53 2.47 10.13
CA ALA A 471 4.33 3.38 8.99
C ALA A 471 5.00 2.85 7.72
N LYS A 472 6.20 2.26 7.82
CA LYS A 472 6.90 1.61 6.70
C LYS A 472 6.15 0.42 6.14
N TYR A 473 5.61 -0.44 7.02
CA TYR A 473 4.78 -1.55 6.56
C TYR A 473 3.50 -1.06 5.87
N LYS A 474 2.87 0.00 6.38
CA LYS A 474 1.69 0.61 5.73
C LYS A 474 2.02 1.18 4.37
N GLU A 475 3.17 1.84 4.22
CA GLU A 475 3.66 2.35 2.95
C GLU A 475 3.74 1.24 1.90
N ASN A 476 4.43 0.14 2.18
CA ASN A 476 4.51 -0.99 1.25
C ASN A 476 3.13 -1.60 0.99
N ARG A 477 2.26 -1.66 2.01
CA ARG A 477 0.86 -2.10 1.87
C ARG A 477 -0.02 -1.14 1.08
N THR A 478 0.44 0.05 0.68
CA THR A 478 -0.27 0.92 -0.29
C THR A 478 -0.15 0.39 -1.73
N ASP A 479 0.80 -0.52 -1.99
CA ASP A 479 0.95 -1.19 -3.27
C ASP A 479 -0.22 -2.14 -3.58
N LYS A 480 -0.86 -1.98 -4.75
CA LYS A 480 -1.99 -2.80 -5.19
C LYS A 480 -1.56 -4.23 -5.57
N GLY A 481 -0.39 -4.39 -6.19
CA GLY A 481 0.19 -5.67 -6.55
C GLY A 481 0.52 -6.52 -5.33
N LEU A 482 1.16 -5.94 -4.31
CA LEU A 482 1.46 -6.59 -3.04
C LEU A 482 0.16 -7.05 -2.36
N ARG A 483 -0.82 -6.16 -2.21
CA ARG A 483 -2.12 -6.56 -1.61
C ARG A 483 -2.76 -7.70 -2.41
N SER A 484 -2.72 -7.65 -3.74
CA SER A 484 -3.26 -8.71 -4.58
C SER A 484 -2.53 -10.05 -4.37
N LEU A 485 -1.19 -10.04 -4.32
CA LEU A 485 -0.40 -11.25 -4.08
C LEU A 485 -0.72 -11.86 -2.71
N LEU A 486 -0.66 -11.06 -1.65
CA LEU A 486 -0.90 -11.49 -0.26
C LEU A 486 -2.33 -11.97 -0.01
N GLN A 487 -3.31 -11.38 -0.70
CA GLN A 487 -4.71 -11.81 -0.61
C GLN A 487 -4.96 -13.17 -1.27
N ASN A 488 -4.14 -13.58 -2.25
CA ASN A 488 -4.41 -14.75 -3.08
C ASN A 488 -3.40 -15.89 -2.90
N THR A 489 -2.39 -15.69 -2.06
CA THR A 489 -1.23 -16.58 -1.93
C THR A 489 -0.82 -16.68 -0.46
N GLY A 490 -0.53 -17.89 0.01
CA GLY A 490 0.09 -18.10 1.31
C GLY A 490 1.46 -17.43 1.38
N THR A 491 1.72 -16.63 2.40
CA THR A 491 2.97 -15.86 2.51
C THR A 491 3.80 -16.31 3.70
N PHE A 492 5.07 -16.59 3.46
CA PHE A 492 6.08 -16.86 4.47
C PHE A 492 7.09 -15.72 4.46
N ALA A 493 7.01 -14.83 5.44
CA ALA A 493 7.96 -13.73 5.58
C ALA A 493 9.08 -14.10 6.55
N ILE A 494 10.31 -13.76 6.15
CA ILE A 494 11.50 -13.76 7.00
C ILE A 494 11.98 -12.32 7.10
N TRP A 495 12.59 -11.96 8.23
CA TRP A 495 13.24 -10.66 8.36
C TRP A 495 14.71 -10.77 7.94
N ASP A 496 15.26 -9.63 7.55
CA ASP A 496 16.67 -9.39 7.44
C ASP A 496 17.05 -8.13 8.25
N ASP A 497 18.07 -7.39 7.86
CA ASP A 497 18.55 -6.24 8.62
C ASP A 497 17.63 -5.03 8.52
N HIS A 498 17.09 -4.72 7.33
CA HIS A 498 16.33 -3.49 7.11
C HIS A 498 14.93 -3.48 7.76
N GLU A 499 14.47 -4.60 8.33
CA GLU A 499 13.37 -4.62 9.30
C GLU A 499 13.68 -3.86 10.60
N VAL A 500 14.96 -3.61 10.88
CA VAL A 500 15.45 -2.90 12.07
C VAL A 500 16.35 -1.74 11.65
N ILE A 501 17.55 -2.04 11.16
CA ILE A 501 18.57 -1.09 10.68
C ILE A 501 19.67 -1.86 9.92
N ASN A 502 20.23 -1.25 8.87
CA ASN A 502 21.28 -1.82 8.04
C ASN A 502 22.40 -2.53 8.84
N ASP A 503 22.78 -3.73 8.41
CA ASP A 503 23.81 -4.62 8.94
C ASP A 503 23.67 -5.01 10.43
N PHE A 504 22.48 -4.93 11.06
CA PHE A 504 22.40 -5.13 12.53
C PHE A 504 22.69 -6.57 12.98
N SER A 505 23.57 -6.74 13.97
CA SER A 505 23.76 -8.00 14.69
C SER A 505 22.93 -8.00 15.99
N GLY A 506 21.88 -8.82 16.04
CA GLY A 506 21.05 -9.01 17.23
C GLY A 506 21.71 -9.95 18.26
N PRO A 507 21.37 -9.87 19.57
CA PRO A 507 20.33 -9.03 20.17
C PRO A 507 20.85 -7.67 20.68
N SER A 508 22.08 -7.27 20.33
CA SER A 508 22.70 -6.05 20.87
C SER A 508 22.14 -4.74 20.33
N GLU A 509 21.45 -4.77 19.18
CA GLU A 509 20.89 -3.57 18.55
C GLU A 509 19.64 -3.06 19.31
N PRO A 510 19.68 -1.83 19.87
CA PRO A 510 18.57 -1.27 20.67
C PRO A 510 17.21 -1.19 19.96
N LEU A 511 17.18 -1.09 18.63
CA LEU A 511 15.92 -1.01 17.86
C LEU A 511 15.27 -2.38 17.61
N THR A 512 15.98 -3.49 17.86
CA THR A 512 15.50 -4.85 17.58
C THR A 512 14.12 -5.16 18.18
N PRO A 513 13.83 -4.82 19.46
CA PRO A 513 12.51 -5.12 20.04
C PRO A 513 11.34 -4.44 19.31
N ALA A 514 11.52 -3.19 18.89
CA ALA A 514 10.49 -2.43 18.18
C ALA A 514 10.28 -2.96 16.76
N GLY A 515 11.37 -3.22 16.03
CA GLY A 515 11.33 -3.82 14.69
C GLY A 515 10.71 -5.21 14.69
N LEU A 516 11.11 -6.08 15.63
CA LEU A 516 10.54 -7.42 15.80
C LEU A 516 9.05 -7.40 16.11
N GLN A 517 8.63 -6.50 17.00
CA GLN A 517 7.21 -6.35 17.35
C GLN A 517 6.40 -5.89 16.14
N ALA A 518 6.90 -4.92 15.36
CA ALA A 518 6.26 -4.48 14.13
C ALA A 518 6.19 -5.59 13.07
N PHE A 519 7.26 -6.34 12.86
CA PHE A 519 7.32 -7.50 11.97
C PHE A 519 6.23 -8.53 12.32
N LYS A 520 6.12 -8.90 13.61
CA LYS A 520 5.08 -9.82 14.12
C LYS A 520 3.66 -9.28 13.97
N ASN A 521 3.48 -7.96 14.00
CA ASN A 521 2.18 -7.33 13.83
C ASN A 521 1.72 -7.36 12.38
N TYR A 522 2.63 -7.24 11.41
CA TYR A 522 2.28 -7.08 9.99
C TYR A 522 2.33 -8.36 9.16
N TRP A 523 2.96 -9.43 9.68
CA TRP A 523 3.01 -10.72 9.01
C TRP A 523 2.12 -11.77 9.70
N PRO A 524 1.46 -12.66 8.91
CA PRO A 524 0.60 -13.73 9.42
C PRO A 524 1.42 -14.86 10.07
N ILE A 525 2.05 -14.54 11.20
CA ILE A 525 2.91 -15.43 11.99
C ILE A 525 2.12 -15.97 13.18
N SER A 526 2.21 -17.28 13.38
CA SER A 526 1.57 -18.04 14.44
C SER A 526 1.98 -17.56 15.84
N ASN A 527 1.06 -17.70 16.80
CA ASN A 527 1.29 -17.24 18.17
C ASN A 527 2.42 -17.99 18.88
N GLU A 528 2.58 -19.29 18.63
CA GLU A 528 3.66 -20.10 19.20
C GLU A 528 5.05 -19.57 18.77
N ARG A 529 5.25 -19.43 17.45
CA ARG A 529 6.44 -18.84 16.85
C ARG A 529 6.69 -17.42 17.35
N SER A 530 5.63 -16.62 17.39
CA SER A 530 5.68 -15.22 17.80
C SER A 530 5.98 -15.02 19.30
N ALA A 531 5.59 -15.93 20.18
CA ALA A 531 5.78 -15.82 21.63
C ALA A 531 7.15 -16.33 22.08
N ALA A 532 7.71 -17.30 21.36
CA ALA A 532 9.04 -17.83 21.64
C ALA A 532 10.17 -16.99 21.03
N ASP A 533 9.84 -15.97 20.23
CA ASP A 533 10.78 -15.18 19.42
C ASP A 533 11.62 -16.05 18.46
N LYS A 534 11.17 -17.29 18.23
CA LYS A 534 11.78 -18.25 17.33
C LYS A 534 11.26 -17.97 15.92
N LEU A 535 11.88 -17.04 15.20
CA LEU A 535 11.45 -16.76 13.82
C LEU A 535 11.82 -17.89 12.85
N TYR A 536 12.77 -18.77 13.21
CA TYR A 536 13.08 -19.96 12.43
C TYR A 536 12.01 -21.05 12.61
N HIS A 537 11.69 -21.77 11.54
CA HIS A 537 10.72 -22.88 11.53
C HIS A 537 10.82 -23.68 10.24
N LYS A 538 10.13 -24.83 10.18
CA LYS A 538 10.03 -25.64 8.96
C LYS A 538 8.60 -25.62 8.42
N TYR A 539 8.47 -25.53 7.11
CA TYR A 539 7.24 -25.72 6.36
C TYR A 539 7.42 -26.90 5.38
N SER A 540 6.41 -27.75 5.25
CA SER A 540 6.45 -28.92 4.36
C SER A 540 5.32 -28.84 3.33
N TRP A 541 5.64 -29.05 2.05
CA TRP A 541 4.66 -29.25 0.97
C TRP A 541 4.58 -30.74 0.65
N GLY A 542 3.81 -31.46 1.46
CA GLY A 542 3.87 -32.93 1.48
C GLY A 542 5.32 -33.42 1.60
N ASN A 543 5.69 -34.37 0.75
CA ASN A 543 7.06 -34.89 0.61
C ASN A 543 7.78 -34.34 -0.63
N THR A 544 7.20 -33.35 -1.30
CA THR A 544 7.81 -32.69 -2.47
C THR A 544 8.93 -31.76 -2.03
N MET A 545 8.69 -30.96 -0.99
CA MET A 545 9.64 -29.97 -0.50
C MET A 545 9.48 -29.72 0.99
N ASP A 546 10.61 -29.75 1.71
CA ASP A 546 10.75 -29.13 3.02
C ASP A 546 11.43 -27.77 2.84
N MET A 547 10.78 -26.70 3.28
CA MET A 547 11.35 -25.36 3.40
C MET A 547 11.76 -25.08 4.85
N ILE A 548 13.06 -24.93 5.09
CA ILE A 548 13.68 -24.70 6.40
C ILE A 548 14.03 -23.21 6.49
N ILE A 549 13.22 -22.45 7.21
CA ILE A 549 13.38 -21.00 7.36
C ILE A 549 14.30 -20.71 8.54
N LEU A 550 15.36 -19.94 8.30
CA LEU A 550 16.31 -19.49 9.30
C LEU A 550 15.94 -18.11 9.87
N ASN A 551 16.47 -17.83 11.05
CA ASN A 551 16.61 -16.49 11.62
C ASN A 551 18.10 -16.14 11.67
N ASN A 552 18.60 -15.38 10.69
CA ASN A 552 20.02 -15.03 10.59
C ASN A 552 20.40 -13.78 11.42
N ARG A 553 19.43 -12.98 11.85
CA ARG A 553 19.70 -11.70 12.55
C ARG A 553 19.52 -11.76 14.06
N GLY A 554 18.61 -12.60 14.55
CA GLY A 554 18.20 -12.61 15.96
C GLY A 554 19.24 -13.13 16.97
N TYR A 555 20.25 -13.88 16.51
CA TYR A 555 21.19 -14.59 17.39
C TYR A 555 22.67 -14.34 17.06
N ARG A 556 22.96 -13.59 15.99
CA ARG A 556 24.31 -13.53 15.42
C ARG A 556 25.27 -12.72 16.27
N SER A 557 26.50 -13.21 16.41
CA SER A 557 27.62 -12.45 16.95
C SER A 557 27.84 -11.15 16.18
N PRO A 558 28.53 -10.14 16.76
CA PRO A 558 28.83 -8.89 16.05
C PRO A 558 29.56 -9.11 14.72
N ASN A 559 29.19 -8.34 13.69
CA ASN A 559 29.81 -8.40 12.35
C ASN A 559 31.32 -8.15 12.40
N THR A 560 31.81 -7.35 13.36
CA THR A 560 33.24 -7.03 13.55
C THR A 560 34.03 -8.11 14.26
N GLN A 561 33.37 -9.12 14.84
CA GLN A 561 34.06 -10.22 15.51
C GLN A 561 34.81 -11.05 14.47
N ALA A 562 36.04 -11.47 14.77
CA ALA A 562 36.77 -12.40 13.91
C ALA A 562 36.08 -13.77 13.90
N ASP A 563 36.01 -14.37 12.72
CA ASP A 563 35.51 -15.69 12.46
C ASP A 563 36.34 -16.73 13.22
N GLY A 564 35.65 -17.65 13.86
CA GLY A 564 36.20 -18.43 14.94
C GLY A 564 35.15 -19.28 15.62
N PRO A 565 35.56 -20.20 16.51
CA PRO A 565 34.64 -21.16 17.14
C PRO A 565 33.57 -20.49 18.02
N ASP A 566 33.80 -19.25 18.47
CA ASP A 566 32.89 -18.48 19.32
C ASP A 566 32.03 -17.48 18.53
N LYS A 567 32.20 -17.41 17.20
CA LYS A 567 31.38 -16.56 16.32
C LYS A 567 30.29 -17.42 15.68
N SER A 568 29.06 -16.92 15.71
CA SER A 568 27.89 -17.68 15.25
C SER A 568 26.89 -16.75 14.57
N MET A 569 26.26 -17.22 13.50
CA MET A 569 25.12 -16.57 12.84
C MET A 569 23.81 -17.07 13.45
N LEU A 570 23.67 -18.39 13.64
CA LEU A 570 22.40 -19.02 14.04
C LEU A 570 22.26 -19.20 15.56
N GLY A 571 23.37 -19.17 16.29
CA GLY A 571 23.45 -19.72 17.63
C GLY A 571 23.36 -21.25 17.63
N LYS A 572 23.83 -21.85 18.73
CA LYS A 572 23.92 -23.32 18.84
C LYS A 572 22.58 -24.04 18.68
N GLU A 573 21.52 -23.52 19.29
CA GLU A 573 20.20 -24.18 19.27
C GLU A 573 19.64 -24.29 17.85
N GLN A 574 19.68 -23.20 17.08
CA GLN A 574 19.17 -23.20 15.71
C GLN A 574 20.09 -23.96 14.75
N LEU A 575 21.41 -23.93 14.95
CA LEU A 575 22.37 -24.73 14.17
C LEU A 575 22.11 -26.24 14.34
N ASP A 576 21.99 -26.70 15.59
CA ASP A 576 21.68 -28.11 15.89
C ASP A 576 20.31 -28.50 15.31
N TRP A 577 19.31 -27.62 15.43
CA TRP A 577 17.98 -27.81 14.85
C TRP A 577 18.01 -27.91 13.33
N LEU A 578 18.75 -27.03 12.63
CA LEU A 578 18.89 -27.05 11.16
C LEU A 578 19.47 -28.38 10.69
N LYS A 579 20.56 -28.83 11.32
CA LYS A 579 21.19 -30.12 11.00
C LYS A 579 20.21 -31.28 11.19
N GLN A 580 19.44 -31.26 12.28
CA GLN A 580 18.40 -32.25 12.52
C GLN A 580 17.32 -32.22 11.42
N GLN A 581 16.82 -31.05 11.04
CA GLN A 581 15.80 -30.93 9.98
C GLN A 581 16.32 -31.41 8.62
N LEU A 582 17.58 -31.10 8.27
CA LEU A 582 18.19 -31.58 7.03
C LEU A 582 18.35 -33.11 7.04
N LEU A 583 18.79 -33.69 8.16
CA LEU A 583 19.02 -35.13 8.30
C LEU A 583 17.72 -35.94 8.29
N GLU A 584 16.66 -35.43 8.93
CA GLU A 584 15.38 -36.12 9.06
C GLU A 584 14.47 -35.94 7.84
N SER A 585 14.76 -34.97 6.96
CA SER A 585 13.93 -34.71 5.79
C SER A 585 14.06 -35.80 4.73
N ASP A 586 12.95 -36.44 4.37
CA ASP A 586 12.81 -37.34 3.23
C ASP A 586 12.24 -36.65 1.97
N SER A 587 12.00 -35.34 2.04
CA SER A 587 11.46 -34.56 0.93
C SER A 587 12.38 -34.53 -0.29
N LYS A 588 11.77 -34.48 -1.48
CA LYS A 588 12.52 -34.45 -2.75
C LYS A 588 13.38 -33.20 -2.91
N VAL A 589 13.00 -32.10 -2.28
CA VAL A 589 13.79 -30.86 -2.21
C VAL A 589 13.91 -30.44 -0.74
N LYS A 590 15.13 -30.07 -0.30
CA LYS A 590 15.35 -29.33 0.96
C LYS A 590 15.73 -27.91 0.61
N LEU A 591 14.83 -26.96 0.86
CA LEU A 591 15.03 -25.54 0.59
C LEU A 591 15.34 -24.79 1.88
N VAL A 592 16.57 -24.34 2.07
CA VAL A 592 16.98 -23.55 3.23
C VAL A 592 16.84 -22.06 2.90
N ALA A 593 15.90 -21.37 3.54
CA ALA A 593 15.73 -19.92 3.38
C ALA A 593 16.62 -19.19 4.39
N THR A 594 17.61 -18.47 3.87
CA THR A 594 18.59 -17.65 4.61
C THR A 594 18.44 -16.21 4.13
N SER A 595 18.54 -15.23 5.01
CA SER A 595 18.42 -13.82 4.59
C SER A 595 19.69 -13.31 3.89
N VAL A 596 20.86 -13.85 4.26
CA VAL A 596 22.17 -13.46 3.72
C VAL A 596 22.86 -14.53 2.86
N PRO A 597 23.70 -14.12 1.89
CA PRO A 597 24.30 -15.01 0.89
C PRO A 597 25.52 -15.80 1.38
N ILE A 598 25.76 -16.95 0.76
CA ILE A 598 26.84 -17.87 1.14
C ILE A 598 28.21 -17.32 0.74
N SER A 599 28.41 -17.06 -0.56
CA SER A 599 29.73 -16.66 -1.11
C SER A 599 29.75 -15.26 -1.68
N VAL A 600 28.64 -14.51 -1.63
CA VAL A 600 28.67 -13.08 -1.97
C VAL A 600 29.10 -12.31 -0.72
N PRO A 601 30.24 -11.59 -0.72
CA PRO A 601 30.64 -10.83 0.46
C PRO A 601 29.74 -9.60 0.64
N THR A 602 29.01 -9.52 1.76
CA THR A 602 28.18 -8.37 2.14
C THR A 602 28.74 -7.65 3.37
N GLY A 603 28.17 -6.49 3.72
CA GLY A 603 28.69 -5.61 4.77
C GLY A 603 29.97 -4.86 4.37
N LYS A 604 30.75 -4.44 5.37
CA LYS A 604 31.97 -3.64 5.17
C LYS A 604 33.22 -4.48 5.42
N ALA A 605 34.36 -4.01 4.90
CA ALA A 605 35.65 -4.63 5.23
C ALA A 605 35.88 -4.59 6.75
N MET A 606 36.31 -5.71 7.33
CA MET A 606 36.44 -5.94 8.78
C MET A 606 35.11 -5.89 9.57
N ALA A 607 33.98 -5.99 8.88
CA ALA A 607 32.64 -6.06 9.46
C ALA A 607 31.67 -6.72 8.46
N ARG A 608 31.88 -8.00 8.12
CA ARG A 608 31.04 -8.71 7.15
C ARG A 608 29.65 -9.00 7.69
N ASP A 609 28.68 -8.92 6.79
CA ASP A 609 27.26 -9.06 7.11
C ASP A 609 26.67 -10.42 6.69
N GLY A 610 27.33 -11.13 5.77
CA GLY A 610 26.92 -12.43 5.25
C GLY A 610 27.85 -13.56 5.67
N TRP A 611 27.64 -14.75 5.13
CA TRP A 611 28.44 -15.93 5.49
C TRP A 611 29.91 -15.79 5.08
N ALA A 612 30.19 -15.19 3.93
CA ALA A 612 31.54 -15.06 3.36
C ALA A 612 32.49 -14.13 4.14
N ASN A 613 33.78 -14.47 4.20
CA ASN A 613 34.85 -13.60 4.68
C ASN A 613 35.22 -12.52 3.65
N GLY A 614 35.03 -12.82 2.37
CA GLY A 614 35.38 -11.94 1.26
C GLY A 614 36.84 -12.04 0.87
N ASP A 615 37.40 -13.24 0.86
CA ASP A 615 38.82 -13.52 0.64
C ASP A 615 39.33 -13.00 -0.70
N ASN A 616 38.50 -13.05 -1.75
CA ASN A 616 38.83 -12.49 -3.07
C ASN A 616 38.72 -10.95 -3.13
N VAL A 617 38.11 -10.31 -2.12
CA VAL A 617 37.96 -8.85 -2.02
C VAL A 617 39.00 -8.27 -1.07
N ASN A 618 39.17 -8.87 0.11
CA ASN A 618 40.20 -8.55 1.09
C ASN A 618 40.66 -9.85 1.79
N PRO A 619 41.79 -10.45 1.36
CA PRO A 619 42.30 -11.71 1.92
C PRO A 619 42.67 -11.67 3.42
N ASN A 620 42.71 -10.49 4.03
CA ASN A 620 43.03 -10.30 5.44
C ASN A 620 41.80 -9.95 6.28
N ASP A 621 40.59 -10.12 5.74
CA ASP A 621 39.35 -9.85 6.45
C ASP A 621 38.79 -11.15 7.05
N PRO A 622 38.99 -11.40 8.36
CA PRO A 622 38.54 -12.63 8.96
C PRO A 622 37.13 -12.49 9.53
N THR A 623 36.27 -11.58 9.04
CA THR A 623 35.06 -11.18 9.78
C THR A 623 33.74 -11.69 9.19
N GLY A 624 33.76 -12.68 8.30
CA GLY A 624 32.60 -13.47 7.89
C GLY A 624 32.12 -14.45 8.98
N TYR A 625 31.31 -15.42 8.56
CA TYR A 625 30.78 -16.51 9.38
C TYR A 625 31.04 -17.87 8.71
N GLU A 626 32.11 -17.95 7.91
CA GLU A 626 32.42 -19.11 7.08
C GLU A 626 32.65 -20.36 7.91
N LYS A 627 33.21 -20.23 9.12
CA LYS A 627 33.47 -21.39 9.96
C LYS A 627 32.18 -22.10 10.40
N GLU A 628 31.14 -21.35 10.76
CA GLU A 628 29.84 -21.94 11.08
C GLU A 628 29.16 -22.49 9.82
N PHE A 629 29.23 -21.77 8.69
CA PHE A 629 28.69 -22.28 7.43
C PHE A 629 29.40 -23.56 6.97
N LYS A 630 30.71 -23.65 7.15
CA LYS A 630 31.49 -24.86 6.90
C LYS A 630 30.97 -26.03 7.72
N GLU A 631 30.55 -25.81 8.97
CA GLU A 631 29.95 -26.86 9.80
C GLU A 631 28.62 -27.37 9.25
N ILE A 632 27.87 -26.52 8.53
CA ILE A 632 26.63 -26.88 7.82
C ILE A 632 26.98 -27.63 6.53
N SER A 633 27.91 -27.09 5.74
CA SER A 633 28.38 -27.67 4.47
C SER A 633 28.96 -29.07 4.68
N ASP A 634 29.89 -29.22 5.62
CA ASP A 634 30.51 -30.50 5.96
C ASP A 634 29.45 -31.50 6.40
N PHE A 635 28.45 -31.08 7.19
CA PHE A 635 27.36 -31.95 7.62
C PHE A 635 26.52 -32.46 6.44
N ILE A 636 26.16 -31.59 5.49
CA ILE A 636 25.43 -31.97 4.27
C ILE A 636 26.22 -33.06 3.50
N ILE A 637 27.51 -32.86 3.33
CA ILE A 637 28.41 -33.75 2.57
C ILE A 637 28.62 -35.08 3.30
N GLU A 638 29.00 -35.03 4.58
CA GLU A 638 29.28 -36.21 5.42
C GLU A 638 28.06 -37.11 5.59
N LYS A 639 26.86 -36.51 5.65
CA LYS A 639 25.59 -37.25 5.74
C LYS A 639 25.01 -37.61 4.37
N GLY A 640 25.62 -37.15 3.28
CA GLY A 640 25.16 -37.42 1.92
C GLY A 640 23.77 -36.87 1.62
N ILE A 641 23.43 -35.71 2.18
CA ILE A 641 22.10 -35.08 2.04
C ILE A 641 21.99 -34.50 0.63
N LYS A 642 20.97 -34.94 -0.11
CA LYS A 642 20.77 -34.58 -1.52
C LYS A 642 19.74 -33.48 -1.72
N ASN A 643 19.78 -32.85 -2.89
CA ASN A 643 18.81 -31.85 -3.36
C ASN A 643 18.64 -30.68 -2.39
N VAL A 644 19.76 -30.18 -1.84
CA VAL A 644 19.77 -29.01 -0.96
C VAL A 644 19.93 -27.74 -1.79
N PHE A 645 19.00 -26.82 -1.59
CA PHE A 645 18.99 -25.49 -2.20
C PHE A 645 18.92 -24.45 -1.09
N PHE A 646 19.77 -23.43 -1.16
CA PHE A 646 19.64 -22.22 -0.38
C PHE A 646 18.90 -21.17 -1.21
N VAL A 647 18.06 -20.37 -0.56
CA VAL A 647 17.35 -19.25 -1.21
C VAL A 647 17.56 -17.99 -0.38
N THR A 648 17.90 -16.90 -1.07
CA THR A 648 18.47 -15.68 -0.46
C THR A 648 18.11 -14.41 -1.24
N THR A 649 18.14 -13.25 -0.56
CA THR A 649 18.07 -11.89 -1.16
C THR A 649 19.28 -11.04 -0.73
N ASP A 650 19.12 -9.85 -0.13
CA ASP A 650 20.15 -8.94 0.43
C ASP A 650 20.98 -8.23 -0.66
N VAL A 651 21.50 -8.96 -1.62
CA VAL A 651 22.57 -8.47 -2.51
C VAL A 651 22.12 -7.58 -3.67
N HIS A 652 20.81 -7.47 -3.91
CA HIS A 652 20.20 -6.65 -4.97
C HIS A 652 20.65 -6.99 -6.41
N PHE A 653 20.84 -8.27 -6.69
CA PHE A 653 20.94 -8.82 -8.04
C PHE A 653 20.52 -10.29 -8.04
N ALA A 654 20.46 -10.91 -9.22
CA ALA A 654 20.07 -12.31 -9.37
C ALA A 654 21.27 -13.19 -9.72
N GLU A 655 21.48 -14.27 -8.95
CA GLU A 655 22.44 -15.32 -9.26
C GLU A 655 21.87 -16.71 -9.01
N VAL A 656 22.37 -17.68 -9.74
CA VAL A 656 22.19 -19.10 -9.43
C VAL A 656 23.57 -19.71 -9.36
N ILE A 657 23.93 -20.24 -8.19
CA ILE A 657 25.28 -20.71 -7.89
C ILE A 657 25.20 -22.20 -7.55
N LYS A 658 26.13 -23.00 -8.08
CA LYS A 658 26.38 -24.36 -7.59
C LYS A 658 27.65 -24.36 -6.74
N TYR A 659 27.67 -25.22 -5.72
CA TYR A 659 28.78 -25.36 -4.79
C TYR A 659 29.42 -26.74 -4.90
N ASP A 660 30.75 -26.78 -4.96
CA ASP A 660 31.61 -27.97 -4.84
C ASP A 660 32.59 -27.71 -3.68
N ALA A 661 32.07 -27.84 -2.46
CA ALA A 661 32.75 -27.39 -1.25
C ALA A 661 33.86 -28.37 -0.82
N ASN A 662 33.78 -29.64 -1.22
CA ASN A 662 34.83 -30.63 -1.00
C ASN A 662 35.83 -30.76 -2.17
N GLN A 663 35.60 -30.03 -3.28
CA GLN A 663 36.45 -30.00 -4.48
C GLN A 663 36.61 -31.38 -5.15
N ASP A 664 35.57 -32.21 -5.11
CA ASP A 664 35.56 -33.53 -5.74
C ASP A 664 35.05 -33.52 -7.20
N GLY A 665 34.67 -32.34 -7.70
CA GLY A 665 34.15 -32.11 -9.05
C GLY A 665 32.64 -32.31 -9.16
N LYS A 666 31.91 -32.54 -8.06
CA LYS A 666 30.45 -32.69 -8.02
C LYS A 666 29.83 -31.54 -7.23
N SER A 667 28.57 -31.24 -7.56
CA SER A 667 27.84 -30.24 -6.79
C SER A 667 27.28 -30.86 -5.51
N ASP A 668 27.53 -30.20 -4.38
CA ASP A 668 27.01 -30.54 -3.07
C ASP A 668 25.63 -29.91 -2.82
N TYR A 669 25.48 -28.63 -3.16
CA TYR A 669 24.24 -27.86 -3.02
C TYR A 669 24.25 -26.63 -3.96
N HIS A 670 23.12 -25.92 -4.02
CA HIS A 670 22.93 -24.75 -4.87
C HIS A 670 22.41 -23.56 -4.06
N GLU A 671 22.67 -22.34 -4.53
CA GLU A 671 22.08 -21.11 -3.99
C GLU A 671 21.29 -20.38 -5.08
N LEU A 672 20.09 -19.93 -4.72
CA LEU A 672 19.13 -19.25 -5.58
C LEU A 672 18.93 -17.83 -5.05
N ILE A 673 19.58 -16.86 -5.69
CA ILE A 673 19.57 -15.46 -5.25
C ILE A 673 18.66 -14.65 -6.18
N SER A 674 17.71 -13.91 -5.60
CA SER A 674 16.86 -12.99 -6.37
C SER A 674 16.39 -11.80 -5.53
N GLY A 675 16.49 -10.63 -6.13
CA GLY A 675 16.29 -9.32 -5.53
C GLY A 675 17.07 -8.30 -6.37
N PRO A 676 16.68 -7.02 -6.41
CA PRO A 676 15.69 -6.41 -5.55
C PRO A 676 14.32 -6.33 -6.22
N ILE A 677 13.26 -6.29 -5.41
CA ILE A 677 11.91 -5.95 -5.89
C ILE A 677 11.79 -4.44 -6.16
N GLY A 678 12.42 -3.60 -5.34
CA GLY A 678 12.36 -2.14 -5.48
C GLY A 678 13.48 -1.34 -4.79
N ALA A 679 14.39 -2.00 -4.08
CA ALA A 679 15.63 -1.39 -3.58
C ALA A 679 16.62 -1.06 -4.72
N VAL A 680 17.80 -0.51 -4.39
CA VAL A 680 18.78 -0.07 -5.41
C VAL A 680 19.25 -1.24 -6.25
N LYS A 681 19.38 -1.03 -7.56
CA LYS A 681 19.82 -2.09 -8.47
C LYS A 681 21.35 -2.15 -8.51
N ILE A 682 21.92 -3.31 -8.18
CA ILE A 682 23.38 -3.49 -8.06
C ILE A 682 23.88 -4.45 -9.16
N LYS A 683 25.19 -4.42 -9.45
CA LYS A 683 25.87 -5.42 -10.30
C LYS A 683 26.48 -6.51 -9.43
N PRO A 684 26.40 -7.79 -9.85
CA PRO A 684 27.10 -8.85 -9.15
C PRO A 684 28.61 -8.63 -9.04
N GLY A 685 29.15 -8.90 -7.85
CA GLY A 685 30.57 -8.74 -7.52
C GLY A 685 31.41 -9.99 -7.77
N THR A 686 32.57 -10.08 -7.11
CA THR A 686 33.40 -11.29 -7.07
C THR A 686 32.94 -12.19 -5.93
N LEU A 687 32.85 -13.49 -6.18
CA LEU A 687 32.51 -14.48 -5.14
C LEU A 687 33.73 -14.81 -4.28
N ASP A 688 33.45 -15.08 -3.01
CA ASP A 688 34.36 -15.75 -2.09
C ASP A 688 34.60 -17.21 -2.55
N PRO A 689 35.86 -17.67 -2.71
CA PRO A 689 36.15 -18.97 -3.28
C PRO A 689 36.02 -20.13 -2.29
N THR A 690 35.82 -19.89 -0.99
CA THR A 690 35.96 -20.88 0.09
C THR A 690 35.20 -22.19 -0.14
N PHE A 691 33.98 -22.11 -0.67
CA PHE A 691 33.10 -23.27 -0.88
C PHE A 691 33.03 -23.72 -2.35
N GLY A 692 34.00 -23.32 -3.18
CA GLY A 692 34.05 -23.69 -4.60
C GLY A 692 32.82 -23.26 -5.40
N PRO A 693 32.35 -22.01 -5.32
CA PRO A 693 31.17 -21.59 -6.05
C PRO A 693 31.42 -21.50 -7.57
N GLU A 694 30.44 -21.93 -8.37
CA GLU A 694 30.38 -21.69 -9.80
C GLU A 694 29.01 -21.11 -10.19
N ARG A 695 29.02 -19.98 -10.90
CA ARG A 695 27.81 -19.30 -11.38
C ARG A 695 27.20 -20.05 -12.56
N LEU A 696 25.99 -20.55 -12.37
CA LEU A 696 25.10 -20.96 -13.46
C LEU A 696 24.42 -19.75 -14.12
N TYR A 697 24.21 -18.68 -13.35
CA TYR A 697 23.63 -17.43 -13.79
C TYR A 697 24.07 -16.25 -12.92
N SER A 698 24.16 -15.06 -13.51
CA SER A 698 24.52 -13.81 -12.83
C SER A 698 24.08 -12.61 -13.67
N GLU A 699 23.14 -11.82 -13.16
CA GLU A 699 22.69 -10.57 -13.80
C GLU A 699 22.23 -9.57 -12.72
N GLY A 700 22.45 -8.27 -12.94
CA GLY A 700 21.97 -7.20 -12.07
C GLY A 700 21.62 -5.93 -12.85
N ASN A 701 21.38 -4.81 -12.15
CA ASN A 701 20.81 -3.55 -12.69
C ASN A 701 19.33 -3.62 -13.14
N PHE A 702 18.56 -4.59 -12.66
CA PHE A 702 17.13 -4.71 -12.95
C PHE A 702 16.38 -5.22 -11.72
N PHE A 703 15.09 -4.91 -11.63
CA PHE A 703 14.24 -5.44 -10.58
C PHE A 703 13.85 -6.86 -10.94
N ASN A 704 13.87 -7.78 -9.98
CA ASN A 704 13.66 -9.18 -10.28
C ASN A 704 13.05 -9.95 -9.12
N PHE A 705 12.57 -11.14 -9.46
CA PHE A 705 12.11 -12.14 -8.52
C PHE A 705 12.33 -13.55 -9.08
N GLY A 706 12.34 -14.53 -8.19
CA GLY A 706 12.54 -15.92 -8.52
C GLY A 706 11.25 -16.72 -8.57
N VAL A 707 11.25 -17.76 -9.40
CA VAL A 707 10.18 -18.77 -9.49
C VAL A 707 10.80 -20.16 -9.40
N LEU A 708 10.37 -20.97 -8.44
CA LEU A 708 10.78 -22.37 -8.34
C LEU A 708 9.55 -23.26 -8.58
N ARG A 709 9.69 -24.19 -9.52
CA ARG A 709 8.69 -25.22 -9.80
C ARG A 709 9.27 -26.59 -9.52
N VAL A 710 8.63 -27.37 -8.66
CA VAL A 710 9.04 -28.73 -8.35
C VAL A 710 7.98 -29.68 -8.87
N ASP A 711 8.39 -30.58 -9.74
CA ASP A 711 7.56 -31.69 -10.22
C ASP A 711 8.18 -33.01 -9.72
N PRO A 712 7.62 -33.59 -8.65
CA PRO A 712 8.14 -34.84 -8.10
C PRO A 712 7.93 -36.03 -9.04
N ALA A 713 6.95 -35.99 -9.95
CA ALA A 713 6.69 -37.08 -10.89
C ALA A 713 7.79 -37.19 -11.96
N THR A 714 8.29 -36.05 -12.42
CA THR A 714 9.40 -35.99 -13.38
C THR A 714 10.78 -35.87 -12.72
N LYS A 715 10.82 -35.79 -11.38
CA LYS A 715 12.04 -35.56 -10.57
C LYS A 715 12.79 -34.32 -11.02
N GLN A 716 12.07 -33.23 -11.22
CA GLN A 716 12.63 -31.97 -11.73
C GLN A 716 12.31 -30.81 -10.79
N ALA A 717 13.32 -29.98 -10.54
CA ALA A 717 13.18 -28.66 -9.95
C ALA A 717 13.62 -27.62 -10.99
N THR A 718 12.71 -26.75 -11.40
CA THR A 718 12.97 -25.71 -12.40
C THR A 718 12.97 -24.34 -11.75
N VAL A 719 14.07 -23.63 -11.88
CA VAL A 719 14.25 -22.25 -11.42
C VAL A 719 14.15 -21.31 -12.61
N GLU A 720 13.43 -20.21 -12.43
CA GLU A 720 13.40 -19.06 -13.34
C GLU A 720 13.72 -17.78 -12.56
N ILE A 721 14.47 -16.87 -13.18
CA ILE A 721 14.61 -15.48 -12.73
C ILE A 721 13.82 -14.61 -13.69
N GLN A 722 12.86 -13.85 -13.17
CA GLN A 722 12.00 -12.98 -13.96
C GLN A 722 12.20 -11.51 -13.57
N ASP A 723 12.08 -10.60 -14.55
CA ASP A 723 12.07 -9.16 -14.32
C ASP A 723 10.73 -8.67 -13.73
N GLU A 724 10.62 -7.39 -13.40
CA GLU A 724 9.41 -6.81 -12.80
C GLU A 724 8.18 -6.85 -13.72
N ASN A 725 8.35 -7.18 -15.00
CA ASN A 725 7.27 -7.33 -15.97
C ASN A 725 6.88 -8.81 -16.20
N GLY A 726 7.54 -9.75 -15.51
CA GLY A 726 7.31 -11.19 -15.62
C GLY A 726 8.01 -11.84 -16.82
N LYS A 727 9.02 -11.17 -17.40
CA LYS A 727 9.84 -11.76 -18.47
C LYS A 727 10.95 -12.58 -17.83
N ALA A 728 11.07 -13.85 -18.22
CA ALA A 728 12.18 -14.69 -17.78
C ALA A 728 13.50 -14.27 -18.45
N HIS A 729 14.54 -14.07 -17.63
CA HIS A 729 15.92 -13.84 -18.05
C HIS A 729 16.75 -15.12 -17.97
N PHE A 730 16.42 -15.98 -17.00
CA PHE A 730 17.07 -17.27 -16.80
C PHE A 730 16.04 -18.36 -16.58
N LYS A 731 16.39 -19.58 -17.03
CA LYS A 731 15.65 -20.80 -16.74
C LYS A 731 16.62 -21.98 -16.67
N HIS A 732 16.57 -22.73 -15.59
CA HIS A 732 17.36 -23.95 -15.42
C HIS A 732 16.56 -25.04 -14.74
N THR A 733 16.78 -26.29 -15.15
CA THR A 733 16.08 -27.46 -14.60
C THR A 733 17.09 -28.43 -14.01
N PHE A 734 17.05 -28.56 -12.68
CA PHE A 734 17.80 -29.53 -11.90
C PHE A 734 17.09 -30.89 -11.94
N LYS A 735 17.87 -31.96 -12.06
CA LYS A 735 17.37 -33.33 -11.87
C LYS A 735 17.52 -33.68 -10.39
N LEU A 736 16.42 -34.11 -9.78
CA LEU A 736 16.39 -34.50 -8.38
C LEU A 736 16.91 -35.94 -8.23
N GLU A 737 17.83 -36.12 -7.29
CA GLU A 737 18.32 -37.44 -6.86
C GLU A 737 17.29 -38.09 -5.91
N ASP A 738 17.29 -39.42 -5.85
CA ASP A 738 16.29 -40.19 -5.10
C ASP A 738 16.47 -40.20 -3.60
#